data_AF-A0A7S4B3T7-F1
#
_entry.id   AF-A0A7S4B3T7-F1
#
_cell.length_a   1.000
_cell.length_b   1.000
_cell.length_c   1.000
_cell.angle_alpha   90.00
_cell.angle_beta   90.00
_cell.angle_gamma   90.00
#
_symmetry.space_group_name_H-M   'P 1'
#
loop_
_entity.id
_entity.type
_entity.pdbx_description
1 polymer ?
#
loop_
_entity_poly.entity_id
_entity_poly.type
_entity_poly.pdbx_seq_one_letter_code
_entity_poly.pdbx_strand_id
1 'polypeptide(L)'
;MSAATVPAARMLLLLLASATGGHAMRAGYAARFRQTYLPRTALHSATPNRQDLYGVVAMTSSLRSMCNSDSAQCAARPGIIKLFAEPPPEPSDDDIFDEVYEELSTLQKVLSTLPLPVVKATSNGAVALTALAAWFITPQIGRVGTLISVGLGGAAGRKMGEALENKRRAALPAAIAKLAKEQGVTKLNQKDVARVIEAYDVSSEQAQESLGTVYKKFLNGLLDDEEVETAELSKLSRLRRGLGLGWNTTEGVHTDTASELLDGRRPPPAYKMSPVMRKLLWLSATLFATSKSKAGTEEMAKVLGLQPEGMQQLLGELSMPLYKAAVSQAVGKYNRTETPGVLQTVRRSLCLPDAVAQEVHNSLYDAQLSLLLPSDSDDARLTEEMMTLLGELEGILQIRSANRRLQARTLPIYRQTVVKALSQAGEEGAPPSTQMTGLLAIRAGELALSGAEAKAVFVEEARRRAEALIGEAAAAKQRGNADAATAVLRKTVSYTSYLGELLSKSGWESPSAQPSALVEQYLAALGLSEDEGRAAQSLLAEAPAIAAPASNVLRSMLTLSDASLADARKRYIESLDALLKEGDFGAKAGESLQASADDLPIGARQKLGLDAYYGWLLDLTEGPEPKAAEGEAPPTTPLETALDSAAQLRSCLKLQSISVGELYTNTEVDNLVLSKLSAQLRARAPPPPAVLERLQNAERALAARPGVLAQVLRQLDAK
;
A
#
# COMPACT_ATOMS: atom_id res chain seq x y z
N MET A 1 -18.21 -43.00 -38.06
CA MET A 1 -17.90 -44.34 -38.59
C MET A 1 -16.51 -44.28 -39.23
N SER A 2 -15.66 -45.27 -38.90
CA SER A 2 -14.35 -45.61 -39.52
C SER A 2 -13.20 -44.60 -39.33
N ALA A 3 -12.38 -44.73 -38.27
CA ALA A 3 -11.15 -45.56 -38.17
C ALA A 3 -9.93 -44.86 -38.81
N ALA A 4 -9.03 -44.24 -38.04
CA ALA A 4 -7.92 -44.80 -37.26
C ALA A 4 -6.70 -45.19 -38.12
N THR A 5 -5.55 -44.55 -37.89
CA THR A 5 -4.26 -45.19 -37.53
C THR A 5 -3.13 -44.17 -37.39
N VAL A 6 -2.36 -44.34 -36.30
CA VAL A 6 -1.02 -43.79 -36.00
C VAL A 6 -0.05 -44.98 -36.01
N PRO A 7 1.24 -44.81 -36.36
CA PRO A 7 2.31 -44.99 -35.36
C PRO A 7 3.45 -43.95 -35.56
N ALA A 8 3.99 -43.25 -34.56
CA ALA A 8 4.83 -43.67 -33.43
C ALA A 8 6.17 -44.36 -33.84
N ALA A 9 7.31 -43.67 -33.60
CA ALA A 9 8.34 -44.06 -32.61
C ALA A 9 9.83 -43.78 -33.00
N ARG A 10 10.59 -43.29 -31.98
CA ARG A 10 12.05 -43.48 -31.67
C ARG A 10 13.09 -42.75 -32.55
N MET A 11 14.27 -42.30 -32.11
CA MET A 11 15.13 -42.44 -30.90
C MET A 11 16.22 -41.33 -31.04
N LEU A 12 16.53 -40.47 -30.06
CA LEU A 12 17.43 -40.64 -28.90
C LEU A 12 18.97 -40.67 -29.18
N LEU A 13 19.66 -39.61 -28.70
CA LEU A 13 20.89 -39.59 -27.87
C LEU A 13 22.34 -39.47 -28.45
N LEU A 14 23.14 -38.64 -27.73
CA LEU A 14 24.61 -38.59 -27.48
C LEU A 14 25.44 -37.56 -28.29
N LEU A 15 26.50 -36.85 -27.80
CA LEU A 15 27.09 -36.49 -26.48
C LEU A 15 28.29 -35.52 -26.74
N LEU A 16 28.61 -34.66 -25.74
CA LEU A 16 29.92 -34.17 -25.23
C LEU A 16 31.05 -33.69 -26.19
N ALA A 17 31.63 -32.48 -26.08
CA ALA A 17 32.38 -31.79 -25.00
C ALA A 17 33.91 -32.00 -25.03
N SER A 18 34.68 -30.90 -24.93
CA SER A 18 35.89 -30.66 -24.10
C SER A 18 36.69 -29.46 -24.68
N ALA A 19 36.92 -28.35 -23.96
CA ALA A 19 37.92 -28.12 -22.88
C ALA A 19 39.34 -27.88 -23.47
N THR A 20 40.26 -27.03 -22.99
CA THR A 20 40.69 -26.54 -21.66
C THR A 20 41.67 -25.37 -21.87
N GLY A 21 41.75 -24.32 -21.01
CA GLY A 21 42.65 -24.21 -19.83
C GLY A 21 43.64 -23.04 -20.04
N GLY A 22 44.24 -22.33 -19.08
CA GLY A 22 44.26 -22.32 -17.61
C GLY A 22 45.26 -21.25 -17.08
N HIS A 23 44.91 -20.64 -15.93
CA HIS A 23 45.63 -19.87 -14.86
C HIS A 23 47.05 -19.26 -14.99
N ALA A 24 47.22 -18.02 -14.44
CA ALA A 24 47.91 -17.73 -13.15
C ALA A 24 47.83 -16.22 -12.74
N MET A 25 48.32 -15.88 -11.52
CA MET A 25 47.89 -14.86 -10.54
C MET A 25 48.44 -13.39 -10.60
N ARG A 26 47.68 -12.50 -9.92
CA ARG A 26 48.02 -11.30 -9.07
C ARG A 26 48.78 -10.10 -9.66
N ALA A 27 48.09 -8.94 -9.75
CA ALA A 27 48.34 -7.68 -9.01
C ALA A 27 47.62 -6.49 -9.69
N GLY A 28 47.11 -5.52 -8.89
CA GLY A 28 46.83 -4.15 -9.36
C GLY A 28 45.38 -3.65 -9.29
N TYR A 29 44.95 -3.20 -8.11
CA TYR A 29 43.82 -2.27 -7.95
C TYR A 29 44.23 -0.90 -8.51
N ALA A 30 43.70 -0.50 -9.68
CA ALA A 30 43.70 0.88 -10.20
C ALA A 30 42.98 0.96 -11.57
N ALA A 31 41.68 0.63 -11.66
CA ALA A 31 40.85 0.96 -12.83
C ALA A 31 39.37 0.58 -12.60
N ARG A 32 38.61 1.40 -11.86
CA ARG A 32 37.14 1.26 -11.82
C ARG A 32 36.34 2.57 -11.90
N PHE A 33 36.97 3.66 -12.34
CA PHE A 33 36.29 4.94 -12.60
C PHE A 33 36.26 5.36 -14.08
N ARG A 34 36.59 4.47 -15.01
CA ARG A 34 36.45 4.71 -16.45
C ARG A 34 35.58 3.62 -17.06
N GLN A 35 34.48 4.05 -17.70
CA GLN A 35 33.49 3.26 -18.46
C GLN A 35 32.27 2.72 -17.68
N THR A 36 31.38 3.62 -17.30
CA THR A 36 29.93 3.38 -17.46
C THR A 36 29.28 4.72 -17.75
N TYR A 37 28.82 4.87 -19.00
CA TYR A 37 27.81 5.80 -19.53
C TYR A 37 28.18 6.09 -20.99
N LEU A 38 27.80 5.19 -21.90
CA LEU A 38 27.64 5.52 -23.32
C LEU A 38 26.21 6.02 -23.54
N PRO A 39 26.00 7.07 -24.36
CA PRO A 39 24.71 7.69 -24.55
C PRO A 39 23.88 6.98 -25.61
N ARG A 40 22.56 7.00 -25.40
CA ARG A 40 21.54 6.47 -26.31
C ARG A 40 21.03 7.59 -27.22
N THR A 41 21.39 7.58 -28.50
CA THR A 41 20.64 8.19 -29.62
C THR A 41 20.92 7.34 -30.88
N ALA A 42 20.03 7.12 -31.85
CA ALA A 42 19.07 8.05 -32.46
C ALA A 42 17.85 7.36 -33.08
N LEU A 43 16.78 8.16 -33.22
CA LEU A 43 15.59 7.95 -34.05
C LEU A 43 15.91 7.86 -35.55
N HIS A 44 15.16 7.05 -36.30
CA HIS A 44 14.64 7.42 -37.62
C HIS A 44 13.29 6.74 -37.94
N SER A 45 12.28 7.60 -38.12
CA SER A 45 11.11 7.54 -39.02
C SER A 45 10.53 6.19 -39.50
N ALA A 46 9.26 5.94 -39.15
CA ALA A 46 8.19 5.56 -40.09
C ALA A 46 6.81 5.52 -39.40
N THR A 47 5.83 6.21 -39.95
CA THR A 47 4.39 5.91 -39.82
C THR A 47 3.84 5.59 -41.21
N PRO A 48 2.63 5.01 -41.37
CA PRO A 48 1.81 4.25 -40.43
C PRO A 48 1.42 2.87 -40.99
N ASN A 49 0.98 1.93 -40.14
CA ASN A 49 -0.03 0.99 -40.62
C ASN A 49 -1.05 0.62 -39.54
N ARG A 50 -2.27 0.48 -40.05
CA ARG A 50 -3.56 0.34 -39.42
C ARG A 50 -3.83 -1.16 -39.23
N GLN A 51 -4.62 -1.49 -38.20
CA GLN A 51 -5.26 -2.79 -37.88
C GLN A 51 -4.70 -3.50 -36.65
N ASP A 52 -5.66 -3.93 -35.83
CA ASP A 52 -5.59 -4.82 -34.67
C ASP A 52 -5.16 -4.21 -33.32
N LEU A 53 -6.17 -3.76 -32.55
CA LEU A 53 -6.59 -4.44 -31.32
C LEU A 53 -7.83 -3.76 -30.72
N TYR A 54 -8.98 -4.39 -30.96
CA TYR A 54 -10.20 -4.21 -30.17
C TYR A 54 -10.01 -4.88 -28.80
N GLY A 55 -10.25 -4.14 -27.73
CA GLY A 55 -10.33 -4.65 -26.36
C GLY A 55 -9.94 -3.55 -25.38
N VAL A 56 -10.80 -3.27 -24.39
CA VAL A 56 -10.70 -2.17 -23.41
C VAL A 56 -11.35 -0.85 -23.85
N VAL A 57 -12.64 -0.91 -24.20
CA VAL A 57 -13.57 0.23 -24.05
C VAL A 57 -14.89 -0.32 -23.49
N ALA A 58 -14.94 -0.51 -22.17
CA ALA A 58 -16.18 -0.84 -21.46
C ALA A 58 -16.07 -0.48 -19.97
N MET A 59 -15.79 0.79 -19.62
CA MET A 59 -16.02 1.28 -18.25
C MET A 59 -16.27 2.79 -18.12
N THR A 60 -16.47 3.54 -19.21
CA THR A 60 -16.65 5.01 -19.13
C THR A 60 -18.01 5.54 -19.58
N SER A 61 -19.01 4.69 -19.84
CA SER A 61 -20.31 5.10 -20.36
C SER A 61 -21.47 5.23 -19.35
N SER A 62 -21.26 5.01 -18.04
CA SER A 62 -22.37 4.98 -17.06
C SER A 62 -22.59 6.25 -16.22
N LEU A 63 -21.91 7.38 -16.50
CA LEU A 63 -21.96 8.58 -15.64
C LEU A 63 -22.62 9.82 -16.28
N ARG A 64 -23.36 9.69 -17.39
CA ARG A 64 -23.87 10.86 -18.14
C ARG A 64 -25.38 11.10 -18.13
N SER A 65 -26.16 10.42 -17.28
CA SER A 65 -27.61 10.57 -17.33
C SER A 65 -28.26 10.41 -15.97
N MET A 66 -28.16 11.39 -15.06
CA MET A 66 -29.16 11.65 -14.01
C MET A 66 -28.95 13.07 -13.44
N CYS A 67 -29.75 14.05 -13.89
CA CYS A 67 -29.96 15.32 -13.19
C CYS A 67 -31.34 15.86 -13.61
N ASN A 68 -32.35 15.62 -12.79
CA ASN A 68 -33.57 16.43 -12.68
C ASN A 68 -34.31 16.00 -11.41
N SER A 69 -34.23 16.82 -10.35
CA SER A 69 -35.34 17.13 -9.45
C SER A 69 -34.89 18.06 -8.31
N ASP A 70 -35.60 19.16 -8.18
CA ASP A 70 -35.57 20.12 -7.07
C ASP A 70 -36.05 19.49 -5.75
N SER A 71 -35.38 19.79 -4.63
CA SER A 71 -36.04 20.27 -3.39
C SER A 71 -35.07 20.54 -2.22
N ALA A 72 -35.08 21.81 -1.79
CA ALA A 72 -35.07 22.36 -0.43
C ALA A 72 -33.99 22.02 0.63
N GLN A 73 -33.09 23.01 0.82
CA GLN A 73 -32.69 23.66 2.07
C GLN A 73 -32.13 22.81 3.24
N CYS A 74 -30.82 22.62 3.21
CA CYS A 74 -29.92 22.80 4.37
C CYS A 74 -28.63 23.48 3.87
N ALA A 75 -28.10 24.42 4.65
CA ALA A 75 -27.08 25.41 4.30
C ALA A 75 -25.98 24.90 3.33
N ALA A 76 -26.00 25.44 2.11
CA ALA A 76 -25.11 25.06 1.02
C ALA A 76 -23.72 25.72 1.16
N ARG A 77 -22.66 24.90 1.24
CA ARG A 77 -21.35 25.26 0.69
C ARG A 77 -21.39 24.95 -0.82
N PRO A 78 -21.01 25.88 -1.72
CA PRO A 78 -21.06 25.62 -3.14
C PRO A 78 -19.92 24.69 -3.58
N GLY A 79 -20.28 23.59 -4.27
CA GLY A 79 -19.47 23.08 -5.38
C GLY A 79 -18.39 22.02 -5.13
N ILE A 80 -18.37 21.28 -4.01
CA ILE A 80 -17.54 20.07 -3.92
C ILE A 80 -18.36 18.86 -4.38
N ILE A 81 -17.87 18.17 -5.42
CA ILE A 81 -18.44 16.96 -6.03
C ILE A 81 -18.82 15.97 -4.92
N LYS A 82 -20.13 15.78 -4.68
CA LYS A 82 -20.64 14.76 -3.76
C LYS A 82 -20.48 13.38 -4.43
N LEU A 83 -19.46 12.64 -4.02
CA LEU A 83 -19.17 11.26 -4.46
C LEU A 83 -19.99 10.18 -3.71
N PHE A 84 -20.99 10.55 -2.91
CA PHE A 84 -21.56 9.65 -1.91
C PHE A 84 -23.06 9.40 -2.13
N ALA A 85 -23.40 8.15 -2.47
CA ALA A 85 -24.77 7.67 -2.65
C ALA A 85 -25.47 7.43 -1.29
N GLU A 86 -26.79 7.58 -1.28
CA GLU A 86 -27.65 7.18 -0.16
C GLU A 86 -27.66 5.65 0.02
N PRO A 87 -27.82 5.15 1.26
CA PRO A 87 -27.85 3.72 1.51
C PRO A 87 -29.13 3.08 0.91
N PRO A 88 -29.03 1.89 0.31
CA PRO A 88 -30.19 1.17 -0.22
C PRO A 88 -31.16 0.74 0.90
N PRO A 89 -32.46 0.54 0.59
CA PRO A 89 -33.46 0.06 1.55
C PRO A 89 -33.16 -1.38 2.01
N GLU A 90 -33.50 -1.71 3.26
CA GLU A 90 -33.28 -3.05 3.84
C GLU A 90 -34.26 -4.07 3.24
N PRO A 91 -33.78 -5.21 2.69
CA PRO A 91 -34.65 -6.32 2.27
C PRO A 91 -35.28 -7.01 3.49
N SER A 92 -36.49 -7.58 3.33
CA SER A 92 -37.20 -8.32 4.37
C SER A 92 -36.82 -9.80 4.36
N ASP A 93 -36.06 -10.26 5.36
CA ASP A 93 -35.57 -11.64 5.48
C ASP A 93 -36.57 -12.66 6.07
N ASP A 94 -37.86 -12.37 6.07
CA ASP A 94 -38.86 -13.21 6.76
C ASP A 94 -39.01 -14.62 6.13
N ASP A 95 -38.47 -14.81 4.92
CA ASP A 95 -38.64 -16.00 4.08
C ASP A 95 -37.73 -17.19 4.50
N ILE A 96 -36.55 -16.95 5.11
CA ILE A 96 -35.58 -18.03 5.43
C ILE A 96 -36.14 -19.04 6.45
N PHE A 97 -36.99 -18.59 7.38
CA PHE A 97 -37.58 -19.48 8.39
C PHE A 97 -38.78 -20.28 7.86
N ASP A 98 -39.35 -19.91 6.71
CA ASP A 98 -40.44 -20.66 6.10
C ASP A 98 -40.01 -22.01 5.58
N GLU A 99 -38.81 -22.11 5.01
CA GLU A 99 -38.26 -23.39 4.56
C GLU A 99 -38.08 -24.37 5.74
N VAL A 100 -37.64 -23.86 6.90
CA VAL A 100 -37.50 -24.67 8.12
C VAL A 100 -38.85 -25.19 8.60
N TYR A 101 -39.90 -24.38 8.47
CA TYR A 101 -41.26 -24.78 8.81
C TYR A 101 -41.82 -25.75 7.76
N GLU A 102 -41.54 -25.55 6.48
CA GLU A 102 -42.10 -26.33 5.38
C GLU A 102 -41.55 -27.75 5.30
N GLU A 103 -40.28 -27.96 5.66
CA GLU A 103 -39.64 -29.29 5.73
C GLU A 103 -40.21 -30.22 6.81
N LEU A 104 -41.07 -29.71 7.69
CA LEU A 104 -41.66 -30.49 8.76
C LEU A 104 -42.76 -31.41 8.25
N SER A 105 -42.79 -32.63 8.79
CA SER A 105 -43.96 -33.50 8.63
C SER A 105 -45.21 -32.82 9.16
N THR A 106 -46.37 -33.16 8.60
CA THR A 106 -47.67 -32.59 8.98
C THR A 106 -47.91 -32.66 10.50
N LEU A 107 -47.43 -33.73 11.14
CA LEU A 107 -47.55 -33.91 12.59
C LEU A 107 -46.61 -32.98 13.38
N GLN A 108 -45.38 -32.75 12.91
CA GLN A 108 -44.47 -31.76 13.51
C GLN A 108 -45.00 -30.33 13.36
N LYS A 109 -45.57 -29.99 12.19
CA LYS A 109 -46.26 -28.71 11.97
C LYS A 109 -47.37 -28.51 13.00
N VAL A 110 -48.24 -29.52 13.17
CA VAL A 110 -49.31 -29.48 14.18
C VAL A 110 -48.75 -29.32 15.59
N LEU A 111 -47.76 -30.13 15.99
CA LEU A 111 -47.15 -30.03 17.33
C LEU A 111 -46.53 -28.66 17.60
N SER A 112 -45.86 -28.06 16.60
CA SER A 112 -45.26 -26.73 16.70
C SER A 112 -46.29 -25.59 16.80
N THR A 113 -47.54 -25.85 16.43
CA THR A 113 -48.64 -24.86 16.52
C THR A 113 -49.42 -24.92 17.82
N LEU A 114 -49.22 -25.95 18.65
CA LEU A 114 -49.93 -26.07 19.92
C LEU A 114 -49.44 -25.05 20.96
N PRO A 115 -50.33 -24.46 21.77
CA PRO A 115 -49.93 -23.61 22.88
C PRO A 115 -49.00 -24.35 23.85
N LEU A 116 -47.94 -23.69 24.33
CA LEU A 116 -46.94 -24.28 25.25
C LEU A 116 -47.55 -25.02 26.46
N PRO A 117 -48.63 -24.54 27.12
CA PRO A 117 -49.26 -25.28 28.21
C PRO A 117 -49.83 -26.63 27.78
N VAL A 118 -50.32 -26.73 26.54
CA VAL A 118 -50.86 -27.97 25.96
C VAL A 118 -49.72 -28.95 25.69
N VAL A 119 -48.61 -28.47 25.09
CA VAL A 119 -47.42 -29.30 24.86
C VAL A 119 -46.89 -29.87 26.19
N LYS A 120 -46.79 -29.03 27.23
CA LYS A 120 -46.36 -29.45 28.58
C LYS A 120 -47.35 -30.41 29.25
N ALA A 121 -48.66 -30.19 29.13
CA ALA A 121 -49.65 -31.12 29.68
C ALA A 121 -49.60 -32.50 29.01
N THR A 122 -49.28 -32.53 27.71
CA THR A 122 -49.18 -33.77 26.96
C THR A 122 -47.92 -34.60 27.25
N SER A 123 -46.87 -34.02 27.84
CA SER A 123 -45.68 -34.77 28.28
C SER A 123 -45.99 -35.77 29.39
N ASN A 124 -46.92 -35.41 30.27
CA ASN A 124 -47.28 -36.21 31.44
C ASN A 124 -48.48 -37.13 31.18
N GLY A 125 -49.09 -37.06 30.00
CA GLY A 125 -50.31 -37.81 29.65
C GLY A 125 -50.23 -38.39 28.24
N ALA A 126 -49.66 -39.59 28.11
CA ALA A 126 -49.61 -40.35 26.84
C ALA A 126 -51.00 -40.55 26.20
N VAL A 127 -52.08 -40.47 26.98
CA VAL A 127 -53.48 -40.65 26.54
C VAL A 127 -54.01 -39.48 25.69
N ALA A 128 -53.57 -38.24 25.92
CA ALA A 128 -54.09 -37.08 25.20
C ALA A 128 -53.48 -36.92 23.80
N LEU A 129 -52.17 -37.20 23.66
CA LEU A 129 -51.48 -37.18 22.35
C LEU A 129 -51.88 -38.37 21.48
N THR A 130 -52.13 -39.54 22.06
CA THR A 130 -52.66 -40.68 21.30
C THR A 130 -54.07 -40.42 20.80
N ALA A 131 -54.90 -39.71 21.57
CA ALA A 131 -56.21 -39.24 21.12
C ALA A 131 -56.13 -38.24 19.94
N LEU A 132 -55.24 -37.25 20.00
CA LEU A 132 -55.01 -36.29 18.91
C LEU A 132 -54.39 -36.94 17.67
N ALA A 133 -53.38 -37.80 17.84
CA ALA A 133 -52.78 -38.55 16.74
C ALA A 133 -53.78 -39.53 16.11
N ALA A 134 -54.59 -40.22 16.91
CA ALA A 134 -55.67 -41.07 16.42
C ALA A 134 -56.73 -40.25 15.66
N TRP A 135 -57.07 -39.05 16.14
CA TRP A 135 -58.01 -38.14 15.46
C TRP A 135 -57.52 -37.72 14.07
N PHE A 136 -56.22 -37.48 13.89
CA PHE A 136 -55.64 -37.08 12.60
C PHE A 136 -55.31 -38.26 11.67
N ILE A 137 -55.03 -39.45 12.20
CA ILE A 137 -54.64 -40.63 11.41
C ILE A 137 -55.86 -41.49 11.01
N THR A 138 -56.98 -41.42 11.73
CA THR A 138 -58.18 -42.20 11.39
C THR A 138 -58.99 -41.54 10.26
N PRO A 139 -59.33 -42.28 9.18
CA PRO A 139 -60.20 -41.76 8.12
C PRO A 139 -61.57 -41.38 8.69
N GLN A 140 -62.20 -40.33 8.12
CA GLN A 140 -63.39 -39.66 8.67
C GLN A 140 -64.61 -40.57 8.95
N ILE A 141 -64.61 -41.82 8.46
CA ILE A 141 -65.77 -42.73 8.50
C ILE A 141 -65.85 -43.56 9.81
N GLY A 142 -64.98 -43.36 10.81
CA GLY A 142 -65.05 -44.17 12.05
C GLY A 142 -64.39 -43.61 13.31
N ARG A 143 -64.58 -42.33 13.64
CA ARG A 143 -63.86 -41.62 14.71
C ARG A 143 -64.12 -42.07 16.17
N VAL A 144 -65.09 -42.93 16.43
CA VAL A 144 -65.51 -43.28 17.82
C VAL A 144 -64.98 -44.65 18.29
N GLY A 145 -64.58 -45.55 17.39
CA GLY A 145 -64.21 -46.93 17.75
C GLY A 145 -62.75 -47.14 18.19
N THR A 146 -61.83 -46.28 17.77
CA THR A 146 -60.37 -46.51 17.89
C THR A 146 -59.73 -45.90 19.15
N LEU A 147 -60.48 -45.10 19.92
CA LEU A 147 -59.98 -44.42 21.12
C LEU A 147 -59.87 -45.34 22.35
N ILE A 148 -60.57 -46.47 22.36
CA ILE A 148 -60.66 -47.35 23.54
C ILE A 148 -59.66 -48.54 23.47
N SER A 149 -59.23 -48.97 22.29
CA SER A 149 -58.35 -50.14 22.14
C SER A 149 -56.85 -49.87 22.36
N VAL A 150 -56.42 -48.61 22.42
CA VAL A 150 -55.00 -48.23 22.60
C VAL A 150 -54.57 -48.18 24.09
N GLY A 151 -55.53 -48.19 25.02
CA GLY A 151 -55.27 -48.01 26.46
C GLY A 151 -54.71 -49.22 27.24
N LEU A 152 -54.66 -50.43 26.67
CA LEU A 152 -54.38 -51.66 27.44
C LEU A 152 -53.16 -52.50 26.97
N GLY A 153 -52.37 -52.03 25.99
CA GLY A 153 -51.21 -52.77 25.48
C GLY A 153 -49.88 -52.28 26.06
N GLY A 154 -49.46 -52.77 27.23
CA GLY A 154 -48.24 -52.33 27.96
C GLY A 154 -46.90 -52.38 27.19
N ALA A 155 -46.84 -53.02 26.03
CA ALA A 155 -45.68 -52.99 25.12
C ALA A 155 -45.89 -52.09 23.88
N ALA A 156 -47.10 -52.06 23.31
CA ALA A 156 -47.43 -51.21 22.18
C ALA A 156 -47.50 -49.72 22.57
N GLY A 157 -48.00 -49.43 23.78
CA GLY A 157 -48.01 -48.09 24.35
C GLY A 157 -46.62 -47.53 24.64
N ARG A 158 -45.66 -48.38 25.05
CA ARG A 158 -44.25 -47.96 25.21
C ARG A 158 -43.61 -47.60 23.87
N LYS A 159 -43.74 -48.46 22.85
CA LYS A 159 -43.23 -48.14 21.51
C LYS A 159 -43.87 -46.90 20.90
N MET A 160 -45.18 -46.72 21.10
CA MET A 160 -45.89 -45.53 20.62
C MET A 160 -45.50 -44.28 21.42
N GLY A 161 -45.27 -44.41 22.73
CA GLY A 161 -44.73 -43.37 23.60
C GLY A 161 -43.33 -42.93 23.18
N GLU A 162 -42.42 -43.87 22.98
CA GLU A 162 -41.06 -43.63 22.45
C GLU A 162 -41.11 -42.97 21.06
N ALA A 163 -42.01 -43.43 20.18
CA ALA A 163 -42.20 -42.82 18.86
C ALA A 163 -42.75 -41.38 18.95
N LEU A 164 -43.68 -41.11 19.85
CA LEU A 164 -44.23 -39.78 20.10
C LEU A 164 -43.19 -38.85 20.73
N GLU A 165 -42.40 -39.36 21.67
CA GLU A 165 -41.31 -38.62 22.31
C GLU A 165 -40.24 -38.27 21.27
N ASN A 166 -39.86 -39.22 20.41
CA ASN A 166 -38.96 -38.97 19.28
C ASN A 166 -39.54 -37.95 18.29
N LYS A 167 -40.84 -38.00 18.00
CA LYS A 167 -41.50 -37.01 17.12
C LYS A 167 -41.63 -35.63 17.77
N ARG A 168 -41.83 -35.55 19.09
CA ARG A 168 -41.85 -34.28 19.84
C ARG A 168 -40.46 -33.65 19.83
N ARG A 169 -39.43 -34.44 20.10
CA ARG A 169 -38.02 -34.02 19.99
C ARG A 169 -37.72 -33.50 18.58
N ALA A 170 -38.15 -34.21 17.55
CA ALA A 170 -37.98 -33.79 16.16
C ALA A 170 -38.82 -32.55 15.77
N ALA A 171 -39.80 -32.13 16.58
CA ALA A 171 -40.59 -30.91 16.37
C ALA A 171 -40.00 -29.69 17.11
N LEU A 172 -38.98 -29.87 17.96
CA LEU A 172 -38.39 -28.74 18.69
C LEU A 172 -37.71 -27.70 17.77
N PRO A 173 -36.89 -28.06 16.77
CA PRO A 173 -36.30 -27.10 15.85
C PRO A 173 -37.35 -26.23 15.14
N ALA A 174 -38.49 -26.84 14.77
CA ALA A 174 -39.62 -26.15 14.17
C ALA A 174 -40.21 -25.05 15.05
N ALA A 175 -40.49 -25.39 16.31
CA ALA A 175 -41.11 -24.48 17.25
C ALA A 175 -40.19 -23.29 17.54
N ILE A 176 -38.88 -23.54 17.59
CA ILE A 176 -37.86 -22.49 17.76
C ILE A 176 -37.76 -21.62 16.49
N ALA A 177 -37.74 -22.21 15.30
CA ALA A 177 -37.71 -21.47 14.03
C ALA A 177 -38.97 -20.59 13.86
N LYS A 178 -40.14 -21.14 14.20
CA LYS A 178 -41.40 -20.39 14.22
C LYS A 178 -41.36 -19.23 15.20
N LEU A 179 -40.83 -19.43 16.41
CA LEU A 179 -40.65 -18.36 17.38
C LEU A 179 -39.69 -17.27 16.86
N ALA A 180 -38.58 -17.67 16.23
CA ALA A 180 -37.62 -16.75 15.62
C ALA A 180 -38.25 -15.93 14.49
N LYS A 181 -39.13 -16.53 13.68
CA LYS A 181 -39.93 -15.83 12.66
C LYS A 181 -40.91 -14.85 13.28
N GLU A 182 -41.75 -15.31 14.21
CA GLU A 182 -42.81 -14.48 14.81
C GLU A 182 -42.28 -13.25 15.55
N GLN A 183 -41.13 -13.39 16.24
CA GLN A 183 -40.49 -12.28 16.95
C GLN A 183 -39.56 -11.47 16.04
N GLY A 184 -39.05 -12.06 14.96
CA GLY A 184 -37.91 -11.60 14.20
C GLY A 184 -36.58 -11.88 14.92
N VAL A 185 -35.53 -12.16 14.14
CA VAL A 185 -34.17 -12.46 14.62
C VAL A 185 -33.63 -11.40 15.58
N THR A 186 -34.03 -10.15 15.38
CA THR A 186 -33.54 -9.01 16.15
C THR A 186 -34.14 -8.89 17.55
N LYS A 187 -35.33 -9.46 17.79
CA LYS A 187 -36.06 -9.38 19.07
C LYS A 187 -36.09 -10.71 19.82
N LEU A 188 -35.61 -11.80 19.20
CA LEU A 188 -35.60 -13.13 19.80
C LEU A 188 -34.87 -13.15 21.15
N ASN A 189 -35.54 -13.65 22.19
CA ASN A 189 -35.02 -13.68 23.55
C ASN A 189 -34.71 -15.12 24.02
N GLN A 190 -33.53 -15.31 24.63
CA GLN A 190 -33.10 -16.59 25.21
C GLN A 190 -34.10 -17.18 26.22
N LYS A 191 -34.79 -16.33 27.00
CA LYS A 191 -35.80 -16.80 27.96
C LYS A 191 -37.01 -17.43 27.27
N ASP A 192 -37.36 -16.97 26.09
CA ASP A 192 -38.52 -17.47 25.35
C ASP A 192 -38.16 -18.82 24.72
N VAL A 193 -36.97 -18.91 24.14
CA VAL A 193 -36.40 -20.16 23.64
C VAL A 193 -36.26 -21.20 24.76
N ALA A 194 -35.79 -20.81 25.95
CA ALA A 194 -35.70 -21.69 27.11
C ALA A 194 -37.08 -22.21 27.56
N ARG A 195 -38.12 -21.37 27.51
CA ARG A 195 -39.51 -21.80 27.81
C ARG A 195 -40.03 -22.82 26.79
N VAL A 196 -39.69 -22.64 25.51
CA VAL A 196 -40.01 -23.63 24.47
C VAL A 196 -39.29 -24.95 24.75
N ILE A 197 -37.98 -24.91 25.03
CA ILE A 197 -37.20 -26.11 25.36
C ILE A 197 -37.77 -26.85 26.57
N GLU A 198 -38.12 -26.13 27.65
CA GLU A 198 -38.71 -26.71 28.86
C GLU A 198 -40.07 -27.36 28.57
N ALA A 199 -40.91 -26.75 27.72
CA ALA A 199 -42.20 -27.32 27.36
C ALA A 199 -42.08 -28.60 26.52
N TYR A 200 -40.99 -28.73 25.77
CA TYR A 200 -40.68 -29.92 24.97
C TYR A 200 -39.86 -30.95 25.73
N ASP A 201 -39.48 -30.68 26.99
CA ASP A 201 -38.89 -31.61 27.96
C ASP A 201 -37.86 -32.54 27.30
N VAL A 202 -36.83 -31.92 26.73
CA VAL A 202 -35.68 -32.56 26.08
C VAL A 202 -34.43 -32.41 26.95
N SER A 203 -33.45 -33.30 26.78
CA SER A 203 -32.18 -33.15 27.47
C SER A 203 -31.43 -31.89 27.01
N SER A 204 -30.53 -31.37 27.84
CA SER A 204 -29.72 -30.19 27.48
C SER A 204 -28.89 -30.42 26.21
N GLU A 205 -28.42 -31.65 25.97
CA GLU A 205 -27.65 -32.00 24.76
C GLU A 205 -28.53 -31.94 23.51
N GLN A 206 -29.71 -32.55 23.56
CA GLN A 206 -30.68 -32.52 22.45
C GLN A 206 -31.19 -31.11 22.16
N ALA A 207 -31.37 -30.31 23.21
CA ALA A 207 -31.71 -28.90 23.06
C ALA A 207 -30.61 -28.14 22.31
N GLN A 208 -29.34 -28.33 22.67
CA GLN A 208 -28.21 -27.69 21.98
C GLN A 208 -28.10 -28.13 20.52
N GLU A 209 -28.30 -29.42 20.22
CA GLU A 209 -28.33 -29.95 18.86
C GLU A 209 -29.47 -29.32 18.03
N SER A 210 -30.67 -29.22 18.62
CA SER A 210 -31.82 -28.59 17.97
C SER A 210 -31.59 -27.09 17.70
N LEU A 211 -31.01 -26.38 18.66
CA LEU A 211 -30.63 -24.97 18.49
C LEU A 211 -29.58 -24.80 17.40
N GLY A 212 -28.56 -25.68 17.37
CA GLY A 212 -27.53 -25.71 16.34
C GLY A 212 -28.14 -25.95 14.94
N THR A 213 -29.13 -26.84 14.85
CA THR A 213 -29.86 -27.11 13.59
C THR A 213 -30.59 -25.87 13.08
N VAL A 214 -31.31 -25.14 13.94
CA VAL A 214 -32.01 -23.90 13.54
C VAL A 214 -31.01 -22.83 13.10
N TYR A 215 -29.92 -22.67 13.85
CA TYR A 215 -28.86 -21.72 13.51
C TYR A 215 -28.18 -22.07 12.17
N LYS A 216 -27.90 -23.36 11.94
CA LYS A 216 -27.30 -23.85 10.69
C LYS A 216 -28.18 -23.57 9.49
N LYS A 217 -29.50 -23.80 9.59
CA LYS A 217 -30.43 -23.50 8.50
C LYS A 217 -30.46 -22.02 8.17
N PHE A 218 -30.47 -21.16 9.19
CA PHE A 218 -30.37 -19.72 8.98
C PHE A 218 -29.03 -19.33 8.34
N LEU A 219 -27.92 -19.92 8.79
CA LEU A 219 -26.61 -19.72 8.17
C LEU A 219 -26.62 -20.14 6.70
N ASN A 220 -27.20 -21.30 6.36
CA ASN A 220 -27.31 -21.76 4.98
C ASN A 220 -28.17 -20.82 4.11
N GLY A 221 -29.28 -20.30 4.64
CA GLY A 221 -30.10 -19.32 3.93
C GLY A 221 -29.35 -18.01 3.64
N LEU A 222 -28.45 -17.59 4.53
CA LEU A 222 -27.55 -16.45 4.24
C LEU A 222 -26.50 -16.80 3.17
N LEU A 223 -26.15 -18.07 3.01
CA LEU A 223 -25.16 -18.52 2.02
C LEU A 223 -25.74 -18.71 0.62
N ASP A 224 -27.07 -18.65 0.45
CA ASP A 224 -27.74 -18.72 -0.84
C ASP A 224 -27.46 -17.48 -1.70
N ASP A 225 -27.24 -16.32 -1.07
CA ASP A 225 -26.68 -15.14 -1.73
C ASP A 225 -25.15 -15.18 -1.67
N GLU A 226 -24.49 -14.98 -2.81
CA GLU A 226 -23.04 -14.95 -2.92
C GLU A 226 -22.44 -13.63 -2.43
N GLU A 227 -23.22 -12.55 -2.36
CA GLU A 227 -22.76 -11.22 -1.94
C GLU A 227 -22.59 -11.14 -0.42
N VAL A 228 -21.56 -10.42 0.02
CA VAL A 228 -21.23 -10.28 1.43
C VAL A 228 -21.84 -9.01 2.00
N GLU A 229 -22.70 -9.14 3.01
CA GLU A 229 -23.32 -7.98 3.66
C GLU A 229 -22.99 -7.88 5.16
N THR A 230 -22.68 -6.66 5.62
CA THR A 230 -22.41 -6.40 7.05
C THR A 230 -23.64 -6.57 7.94
N ALA A 231 -24.85 -6.43 7.38
CA ALA A 231 -26.10 -6.63 8.10
C ALA A 231 -26.28 -8.09 8.56
N GLU A 232 -25.83 -9.05 7.75
CA GLU A 232 -25.88 -10.49 8.03
C GLU A 232 -25.14 -10.87 9.31
N LEU A 233 -23.99 -10.25 9.58
CA LEU A 233 -23.24 -10.46 10.82
C LEU A 233 -24.03 -10.06 12.06
N SER A 234 -24.73 -8.93 11.96
CA SER A 234 -25.59 -8.45 13.04
C SER A 234 -26.76 -9.41 13.25
N LYS A 235 -27.33 -9.95 12.17
CA LYS A 235 -28.41 -10.95 12.21
C LYS A 235 -27.93 -12.26 12.84
N LEU A 236 -26.81 -12.83 12.39
CA LEU A 236 -26.20 -14.05 12.98
C LEU A 236 -25.86 -13.88 14.46
N SER A 237 -25.22 -12.77 14.83
CA SER A 237 -24.84 -12.48 16.22
C SER A 237 -26.06 -12.31 17.13
N ARG A 238 -27.15 -11.72 16.63
CA ARG A 238 -28.42 -11.61 17.36
C ARG A 238 -29.11 -12.97 17.47
N LEU A 239 -29.18 -13.74 16.38
CA LEU A 239 -29.76 -15.09 16.40
C LEU A 239 -29.05 -15.98 17.40
N ARG A 240 -27.71 -16.07 17.35
CA ARG A 240 -26.91 -16.86 18.30
C ARG A 240 -27.22 -16.52 19.76
N ARG A 241 -27.29 -15.21 20.07
CA ARG A 241 -27.62 -14.73 21.42
C ARG A 241 -29.07 -15.02 21.80
N GLY A 242 -30.02 -14.81 20.90
CA GLY A 242 -31.44 -15.09 21.10
C GLY A 242 -31.70 -16.58 21.31
N LEU A 243 -30.99 -17.46 20.61
CA LEU A 243 -31.03 -18.91 20.80
C LEU A 243 -30.30 -19.36 22.08
N GLY A 244 -29.44 -18.54 22.67
CA GLY A 244 -28.61 -18.92 23.81
C GLY A 244 -27.51 -19.92 23.45
N LEU A 245 -27.05 -19.93 22.18
CA LEU A 245 -26.01 -20.83 21.72
C LEU A 245 -24.63 -20.45 22.27
N GLY A 246 -23.92 -21.44 22.80
CA GLY A 246 -22.52 -21.32 23.20
C GLY A 246 -21.60 -21.09 22.00
N TRP A 247 -20.43 -20.50 22.24
CA TRP A 247 -19.43 -20.25 21.19
C TRP A 247 -18.91 -21.54 20.57
N ASN A 248 -18.63 -22.58 21.37
CA ASN A 248 -18.17 -23.88 20.87
C ASN A 248 -19.19 -24.54 19.94
N THR A 249 -20.49 -24.51 20.31
CA THR A 249 -21.57 -25.05 19.46
C THR A 249 -21.66 -24.25 18.16
N THR A 250 -21.48 -22.94 18.23
CA THR A 250 -21.52 -22.07 17.04
C THR A 250 -20.34 -22.38 16.11
N GLU A 251 -19.13 -22.52 16.64
CA GLU A 251 -17.94 -22.92 15.89
C GLU A 251 -18.10 -24.29 15.22
N GLY A 252 -18.67 -25.26 15.95
CA GLY A 252 -19.01 -26.58 15.41
C GLY A 252 -19.94 -26.47 14.20
N VAL A 253 -21.04 -25.72 14.31
CA VAL A 253 -21.98 -25.55 13.20
C VAL A 253 -21.33 -24.93 11.96
N HIS A 254 -20.49 -23.90 12.12
CA HIS A 254 -19.79 -23.28 10.98
C HIS A 254 -18.78 -24.25 10.34
N THR A 255 -18.07 -25.05 11.15
CA THR A 255 -17.10 -26.04 10.68
C THR A 255 -17.78 -27.22 9.96
N ASP A 256 -18.91 -27.68 10.48
CA ASP A 256 -19.74 -28.72 9.86
C ASP A 256 -20.30 -28.23 8.52
N THR A 257 -20.78 -26.98 8.48
CA THR A 257 -21.28 -26.36 7.24
C THR A 257 -20.16 -26.26 6.18
N ALA A 258 -18.95 -25.88 6.57
CA ALA A 258 -17.79 -25.86 5.67
C ALA A 258 -17.45 -27.28 5.15
N SER A 259 -17.57 -28.30 6.00
CA SER A 259 -17.32 -29.70 5.64
C SER A 259 -18.37 -30.24 4.66
N GLU A 260 -19.64 -29.86 4.84
CA GLU A 260 -20.74 -30.23 3.95
C GLU A 260 -20.63 -29.58 2.58
N LEU A 261 -20.24 -28.30 2.51
CA LEU A 261 -19.98 -27.62 1.24
C LEU A 261 -18.86 -28.27 0.42
N LEU A 262 -17.92 -28.96 1.08
CA LEU A 262 -16.89 -29.75 0.41
C LEU A 262 -17.41 -31.10 -0.08
N ASP A 263 -18.49 -31.65 0.47
CA ASP A 263 -19.09 -32.93 0.10
C ASP A 263 -18.04 -34.07 0.03
N GLY A 264 -17.16 -34.11 1.03
CA GLY A 264 -16.04 -35.08 1.10
C GLY A 264 -14.92 -34.88 0.07
N ARG A 265 -14.98 -33.84 -0.77
CA ARG A 265 -13.95 -33.52 -1.75
C ARG A 265 -12.75 -32.85 -1.08
N ARG A 266 -11.59 -32.96 -1.73
CA ARG A 266 -10.39 -32.24 -1.31
C ARG A 266 -10.63 -30.72 -1.42
N PRO A 267 -10.27 -29.93 -0.39
CA PRO A 267 -10.44 -28.49 -0.46
C PRO A 267 -9.73 -27.87 -1.66
N PRO A 268 -10.38 -26.96 -2.41
CA PRO A 268 -9.75 -26.26 -3.50
C PRO A 268 -8.69 -25.29 -2.94
N PRO A 269 -7.65 -24.95 -3.74
CA PRO A 269 -6.75 -23.88 -3.34
C PRO A 269 -7.51 -22.55 -3.20
N ALA A 270 -7.05 -21.65 -2.33
CA ALA A 270 -7.72 -20.39 -1.97
C ALA A 270 -8.29 -19.61 -3.18
N TYR A 271 -7.49 -19.46 -4.24
CA TYR A 271 -7.89 -18.73 -5.46
C TYR A 271 -9.03 -19.38 -6.25
N LYS A 272 -9.34 -20.68 -6.04
CA LYS A 272 -10.45 -21.42 -6.67
C LYS A 272 -11.62 -21.67 -5.72
N MET A 273 -11.58 -21.14 -4.49
CA MET A 273 -12.68 -21.31 -3.54
C MET A 273 -13.95 -20.65 -4.06
N SER A 274 -15.10 -21.33 -3.94
CA SER A 274 -16.39 -20.81 -4.41
C SER A 274 -16.81 -19.56 -3.62
N PRO A 275 -17.63 -18.67 -4.20
CA PRO A 275 -18.15 -17.48 -3.51
C PRO A 275 -18.85 -17.83 -2.19
N VAL A 276 -19.67 -18.89 -2.18
CA VAL A 276 -20.36 -19.39 -0.99
C VAL A 276 -19.39 -19.76 0.14
N MET A 277 -18.33 -20.52 -0.16
CA MET A 277 -17.31 -20.89 0.84
C MET A 277 -16.53 -19.67 1.34
N ARG A 278 -16.25 -18.70 0.45
CA ARG A 278 -15.62 -17.42 0.80
C ARG A 278 -16.50 -16.60 1.75
N LYS A 279 -17.81 -16.52 1.47
CA LYS A 279 -18.80 -15.85 2.33
C LYS A 279 -18.90 -16.54 3.69
N LEU A 280 -19.00 -17.87 3.73
CA LEU A 280 -18.99 -18.62 5.00
C LEU A 280 -17.71 -18.34 5.81
N LEU A 281 -16.54 -18.38 5.17
CA LEU A 281 -15.26 -18.07 5.81
C LEU A 281 -15.28 -16.66 6.43
N TRP A 282 -15.76 -15.68 5.67
CA TRP A 282 -15.88 -14.30 6.11
C TRP A 282 -16.85 -14.12 7.28
N LEU A 283 -18.06 -14.67 7.18
CA LEU A 283 -19.10 -14.61 8.22
C LEU A 283 -18.58 -15.21 9.53
N SER A 284 -17.90 -16.35 9.44
CA SER A 284 -17.33 -17.05 10.60
C SER A 284 -16.21 -16.23 11.24
N ALA A 285 -15.25 -15.75 10.45
CA ALA A 285 -14.10 -15.01 10.98
C ALA A 285 -14.48 -13.70 11.65
N THR A 286 -15.38 -12.94 11.04
CA THR A 286 -15.88 -11.67 11.57
C THR A 286 -16.77 -11.87 12.79
N LEU A 287 -17.64 -12.89 12.79
CA LEU A 287 -18.43 -13.25 13.97
C LEU A 287 -17.54 -13.68 15.15
N PHE A 288 -16.57 -14.58 14.93
CA PHE A 288 -15.73 -15.14 15.98
C PHE A 288 -14.70 -14.16 16.54
N ALA A 289 -14.30 -13.14 15.78
CA ALA A 289 -13.52 -12.03 16.31
C ALA A 289 -14.22 -11.29 17.47
N THR A 290 -15.56 -11.37 17.55
CA THR A 290 -16.33 -10.77 18.66
C THR A 290 -16.40 -11.66 19.92
N SER A 291 -15.89 -12.89 19.85
CA SER A 291 -16.07 -13.91 20.90
C SER A 291 -15.19 -13.73 22.15
N LYS A 292 -14.19 -12.83 22.10
CA LYS A 292 -13.12 -12.70 23.11
C LYS A 292 -12.35 -14.03 23.30
N SER A 293 -11.92 -14.64 22.20
CA SER A 293 -11.15 -15.89 22.15
C SER A 293 -11.90 -17.14 22.65
N LYS A 294 -13.23 -17.12 22.60
CA LYS A 294 -14.07 -18.28 22.97
C LYS A 294 -14.44 -19.16 21.77
N ALA A 295 -14.27 -18.65 20.56
CA ALA A 295 -14.36 -19.38 19.31
C ALA A 295 -13.21 -18.93 18.41
N GLY A 296 -12.72 -19.85 17.58
CA GLY A 296 -11.67 -19.62 16.61
C GLY A 296 -12.10 -19.96 15.18
N THR A 297 -11.21 -19.69 14.23
CA THR A 297 -11.38 -20.12 12.83
C THR A 297 -10.36 -21.19 12.43
N GLU A 298 -9.59 -21.72 13.38
CA GLU A 298 -8.50 -22.65 13.10
C GLU A 298 -9.02 -23.97 12.53
N GLU A 299 -10.06 -24.56 13.14
CA GLU A 299 -10.66 -25.80 12.65
C GLU A 299 -11.31 -25.61 11.28
N MET A 300 -12.03 -24.50 11.08
CA MET A 300 -12.60 -24.17 9.78
C MET A 300 -11.51 -23.96 8.71
N ALA A 301 -10.41 -23.30 9.04
CA ALA A 301 -9.27 -23.13 8.12
C ALA A 301 -8.66 -24.49 7.76
N LYS A 302 -8.53 -25.42 8.72
CA LYS A 302 -8.07 -26.80 8.47
C LYS A 302 -9.01 -27.54 7.53
N VAL A 303 -10.33 -27.49 7.76
CA VAL A 303 -11.34 -28.09 6.89
C VAL A 303 -11.24 -27.54 5.46
N LEU A 304 -11.08 -26.23 5.33
CA LEU A 304 -10.94 -25.54 4.05
C LEU A 304 -9.54 -25.67 3.43
N GLY A 305 -8.60 -26.37 4.07
CA GLY A 305 -7.23 -26.55 3.59
C GLY A 305 -6.44 -25.23 3.45
N LEU A 306 -6.80 -24.20 4.23
CA LEU A 306 -6.19 -22.88 4.18
C LEU A 306 -5.05 -22.75 5.20
N GLN A 307 -3.93 -22.20 4.75
CA GLN A 307 -2.90 -21.69 5.66
C GLN A 307 -3.35 -20.34 6.26
N PRO A 308 -2.83 -19.95 7.44
CA PRO A 308 -3.19 -18.69 8.09
C PRO A 308 -3.07 -17.47 7.17
N GLU A 309 -2.00 -17.40 6.36
CA GLU A 309 -1.74 -16.30 5.43
C GLU A 309 -2.78 -16.27 4.30
N GLY A 310 -3.11 -17.44 3.74
CA GLY A 310 -4.12 -17.56 2.68
C GLY A 310 -5.53 -17.20 3.17
N MET A 311 -5.85 -17.55 4.42
CA MET A 311 -7.10 -17.13 5.05
C MET A 311 -7.15 -15.61 5.23
N GLN A 312 -6.10 -14.99 5.77
CA GLN A 312 -6.03 -13.54 5.95
C GLN A 312 -6.13 -12.79 4.62
N GLN A 313 -5.51 -13.31 3.56
CA GLN A 313 -5.62 -12.74 2.22
C GLN A 313 -7.07 -12.76 1.71
N LEU A 314 -7.75 -13.91 1.78
CA LEU A 314 -9.16 -14.02 1.36
C LEU A 314 -10.08 -13.11 2.17
N LEU A 315 -9.89 -13.04 3.48
CA LEU A 315 -10.64 -12.12 4.33
C LEU A 315 -10.39 -10.66 3.95
N GLY A 316 -9.14 -10.30 3.67
CA GLY A 316 -8.76 -8.98 3.18
C GLY A 316 -9.46 -8.62 1.86
N GLU A 317 -9.49 -9.55 0.90
CA GLU A 317 -10.15 -9.37 -0.41
C GLU A 317 -11.66 -9.08 -0.26
N LEU A 318 -12.35 -9.79 0.65
CA LEU A 318 -13.79 -9.63 0.89
C LEU A 318 -14.11 -8.40 1.74
N SER A 319 -13.31 -8.13 2.77
CA SER A 319 -13.53 -7.01 3.69
C SER A 319 -13.11 -5.65 3.13
N MET A 320 -12.15 -5.61 2.21
CA MET A 320 -11.64 -4.36 1.63
C MET A 320 -12.71 -3.50 0.93
N PRO A 321 -13.58 -4.02 0.04
CA PRO A 321 -14.63 -3.21 -0.58
C PRO A 321 -15.62 -2.64 0.44
N LEU A 322 -16.03 -3.44 1.44
CA LEU A 322 -16.90 -3.01 2.54
C LEU A 322 -16.24 -1.90 3.37
N TYR A 323 -14.94 -2.06 3.67
CA TYR A 323 -14.20 -1.04 4.39
C TYR A 323 -14.05 0.26 3.58
N LYS A 324 -13.75 0.16 2.27
CA LYS A 324 -13.69 1.32 1.37
C LYS A 324 -15.01 2.09 1.33
N ALA A 325 -16.14 1.38 1.27
CA ALA A 325 -17.47 1.98 1.33
C ALA A 325 -17.69 2.69 2.69
N ALA A 326 -17.35 2.05 3.79
CA ALA A 326 -17.46 2.63 5.13
C ALA A 326 -16.58 3.89 5.30
N VAL A 327 -15.33 3.85 4.85
CA VAL A 327 -14.42 5.01 4.88
C VAL A 327 -15.00 6.17 4.06
N SER A 328 -15.48 5.88 2.85
CA SER A 328 -16.09 6.89 1.96
C SER A 328 -17.30 7.55 2.61
N GLN A 329 -18.21 6.76 3.20
CA GLN A 329 -19.35 7.30 3.94
C GLN A 329 -18.93 8.10 5.17
N ALA A 330 -17.88 7.66 5.86
CA ALA A 330 -17.44 8.28 7.10
C ALA A 330 -16.82 9.67 6.87
N VAL A 331 -15.99 9.79 5.83
CA VAL A 331 -15.38 11.07 5.40
C VAL A 331 -16.45 12.12 5.05
N GLY A 332 -17.62 11.72 4.56
CA GLY A 332 -18.71 12.64 4.22
C GLY A 332 -19.63 13.05 5.38
N LYS A 333 -19.59 12.35 6.53
CA LYS A 333 -20.60 12.48 7.60
C LYS A 333 -20.06 12.93 8.96
N TYR A 334 -18.84 12.56 9.32
CA TYR A 334 -18.34 12.68 10.70
C TYR A 334 -17.21 13.70 10.85
N ASN A 335 -17.03 14.21 12.08
CA ASN A 335 -15.98 15.18 12.41
C ASN A 335 -14.60 14.51 12.59
N ARG A 336 -13.52 15.30 12.52
CA ARG A 336 -12.13 14.83 12.66
C ARG A 336 -11.85 14.03 13.94
N THR A 337 -12.61 14.26 15.01
CA THR A 337 -12.38 13.67 16.33
C THR A 337 -13.02 12.30 16.53
N GLU A 338 -14.23 12.09 16.00
CA GLU A 338 -15.00 10.85 16.22
C GLU A 338 -14.73 9.80 15.14
N THR A 339 -14.54 10.24 13.90
CA THR A 339 -14.40 9.36 12.73
C THR A 339 -13.30 8.30 12.88
N PRO A 340 -12.10 8.61 13.39
CA PRO A 340 -11.05 7.60 13.50
C PRO A 340 -11.43 6.44 14.43
N GLY A 341 -12.15 6.71 15.53
CA GLY A 341 -12.64 5.68 16.45
C GLY A 341 -13.72 4.79 15.81
N VAL A 342 -14.59 5.37 14.99
CA VAL A 342 -15.59 4.64 14.21
C VAL A 342 -14.90 3.75 13.18
N LEU A 343 -13.95 4.29 12.40
CA LEU A 343 -13.20 3.52 11.40
C LEU A 343 -12.38 2.40 12.01
N GLN A 344 -11.84 2.59 13.22
CA GLN A 344 -11.15 1.54 13.96
C GLN A 344 -12.12 0.41 14.38
N THR A 345 -13.33 0.77 14.85
CA THR A 345 -14.38 -0.21 15.19
C THR A 345 -14.81 -1.00 13.96
N VAL A 346 -15.08 -0.32 12.84
CA VAL A 346 -15.46 -0.97 11.57
C VAL A 346 -14.34 -1.89 11.09
N ARG A 347 -13.09 -1.43 11.07
CA ARG A 347 -11.93 -2.24 10.69
C ARG A 347 -11.83 -3.52 11.52
N ARG A 348 -11.97 -3.42 12.84
CA ARG A 348 -11.96 -4.57 13.76
C ARG A 348 -13.12 -5.53 13.47
N SER A 349 -14.32 -5.01 13.20
CA SER A 349 -15.48 -5.84 12.89
C SER A 349 -15.34 -6.60 11.56
N LEU A 350 -14.60 -6.03 10.60
CA LEU A 350 -14.30 -6.63 9.31
C LEU A 350 -13.04 -7.51 9.34
N CYS A 351 -12.42 -7.72 10.51
CA CYS A 351 -11.18 -8.48 10.68
C CYS A 351 -10.04 -8.02 9.77
N LEU A 352 -10.00 -6.73 9.42
CA LEU A 352 -9.04 -6.21 8.46
C LEU A 352 -7.72 -5.80 9.16
N PRO A 353 -6.55 -6.29 8.68
CA PRO A 353 -5.26 -5.91 9.25
C PRO A 353 -5.01 -4.40 9.19
N ASP A 354 -4.26 -3.87 10.17
CA ASP A 354 -3.92 -2.44 10.24
C ASP A 354 -3.23 -1.94 8.96
N ALA A 355 -2.31 -2.75 8.42
CA ALA A 355 -1.59 -2.43 7.19
C ALA A 355 -2.53 -2.24 5.99
N VAL A 356 -3.51 -3.14 5.82
CA VAL A 356 -4.49 -3.08 4.72
C VAL A 356 -5.43 -1.89 4.88
N ALA A 357 -5.87 -1.58 6.11
CA ALA A 357 -6.69 -0.39 6.36
C ALA A 357 -5.93 0.89 6.02
N GLN A 358 -4.65 0.96 6.43
CA GLN A 358 -3.79 2.09 6.13
C GLN A 358 -3.57 2.24 4.62
N GLU A 359 -3.49 1.14 3.86
CA GLU A 359 -3.42 1.18 2.41
C GLU A 359 -4.69 1.79 1.80
N VAL A 360 -5.87 1.40 2.29
CA VAL A 360 -7.15 2.01 1.87
C VAL A 360 -7.18 3.51 2.17
N HIS A 361 -6.77 3.92 3.37
CA HIS A 361 -6.70 5.33 3.78
C HIS A 361 -5.75 6.12 2.88
N ASN A 362 -4.56 5.58 2.66
CA ASN A 362 -3.55 6.15 1.79
C ASN A 362 -4.05 6.30 0.35
N SER A 363 -4.68 5.25 -0.20
CA SER A 363 -5.21 5.24 -1.56
C SER A 363 -6.31 6.29 -1.75
N LEU A 364 -7.21 6.43 -0.77
CA LEU A 364 -8.28 7.43 -0.81
C LEU A 364 -7.71 8.86 -0.76
N TYR A 365 -6.69 9.09 0.08
CA TYR A 365 -6.00 10.38 0.14
C TYR A 365 -5.25 10.70 -1.16
N ASP A 366 -4.55 9.74 -1.74
CA ASP A 366 -3.86 9.91 -3.03
C ASP A 366 -4.84 10.18 -4.18
N ALA A 367 -6.01 9.52 -4.16
CA ALA A 367 -7.09 9.79 -5.11
C ALA A 367 -7.59 11.23 -4.97
N GLN A 368 -7.80 11.70 -3.74
CA GLN A 368 -8.19 13.09 -3.49
C GLN A 368 -7.10 14.07 -3.92
N LEU A 369 -5.83 13.81 -3.63
CA LEU A 369 -4.71 14.62 -4.11
C LEU A 369 -4.67 14.67 -5.63
N SER A 370 -4.94 13.55 -6.31
CA SER A 370 -4.93 13.49 -7.78
C SER A 370 -6.08 14.29 -8.41
N LEU A 371 -7.23 14.35 -7.73
CA LEU A 371 -8.36 15.19 -8.12
C LEU A 371 -8.08 16.69 -7.90
N LEU A 372 -7.45 17.04 -6.78
CA LEU A 372 -7.12 18.43 -6.43
C LEU A 372 -5.93 18.97 -7.25
N LEU A 373 -4.96 18.11 -7.57
CA LEU A 373 -3.75 18.42 -8.32
C LEU A 373 -3.61 17.46 -9.50
N PRO A 374 -4.31 17.70 -10.63
CA PRO A 374 -4.12 16.93 -11.85
C PRO A 374 -2.68 17.08 -12.36
N SER A 375 -2.03 15.97 -12.75
CA SER A 375 -0.65 15.97 -13.24
C SER A 375 -0.47 16.73 -14.55
N ASP A 376 -1.54 16.85 -15.33
CA ASP A 376 -1.51 17.39 -16.69
C ASP A 376 -1.90 18.88 -16.74
N SER A 377 -2.09 19.52 -15.57
CA SER A 377 -2.51 20.91 -15.48
C SER A 377 -1.37 21.80 -15.00
N ASP A 378 -0.88 22.66 -15.89
CA ASP A 378 0.08 23.72 -15.57
C ASP A 378 -0.46 24.68 -14.48
N ASP A 379 -1.79 24.82 -14.39
CA ASP A 379 -2.51 25.73 -13.49
C ASP A 379 -2.92 25.09 -12.15
N ALA A 380 -2.51 23.85 -11.89
CA ALA A 380 -2.84 23.16 -10.64
C ALA A 380 -2.34 23.97 -9.43
N ARG A 381 -3.22 24.31 -8.49
CA ARG A 381 -2.90 25.12 -7.29
C ARG A 381 -3.70 24.64 -6.10
N LEU A 382 -3.10 24.72 -4.91
CA LEU A 382 -3.77 24.44 -3.64
C LEU A 382 -4.33 25.73 -3.07
N THR A 383 -5.66 25.79 -2.94
CA THR A 383 -6.31 26.86 -2.18
C THR A 383 -6.28 26.55 -0.68
N GLU A 384 -6.54 27.55 0.16
CA GLU A 384 -6.67 27.36 1.61
C GLU A 384 -7.79 26.36 1.96
N GLU A 385 -8.89 26.38 1.21
CA GLU A 385 -9.98 25.41 1.35
C GLU A 385 -9.52 23.98 1.04
N MET A 386 -8.72 23.80 -0.01
CA MET A 386 -8.14 22.50 -0.36
C MET A 386 -7.15 22.01 0.70
N MET A 387 -6.32 22.90 1.24
CA MET A 387 -5.40 22.57 2.34
C MET A 387 -6.14 22.20 3.62
N THR A 388 -7.23 22.90 3.93
CA THR A 388 -8.10 22.58 5.06
C THR A 388 -8.72 21.20 4.89
N LEU A 389 -9.27 20.90 3.70
CA LEU A 389 -9.81 19.59 3.37
C LEU A 389 -8.75 18.48 3.49
N LEU A 390 -7.54 18.71 2.99
CA LEU A 390 -6.44 17.74 3.10
C LEU A 390 -6.02 17.53 4.57
N GLY A 391 -6.02 18.57 5.40
CA GLY A 391 -5.75 18.46 6.83
C GLY A 391 -6.87 17.75 7.62
N GLU A 392 -8.13 17.94 7.21
CA GLU A 392 -9.28 17.19 7.74
C GLU A 392 -9.17 15.70 7.38
N LEU A 393 -8.90 15.39 6.11
CA LEU A 393 -8.70 14.03 5.64
C LEU A 393 -7.52 13.34 6.31
N GLU A 394 -6.39 14.04 6.46
CA GLU A 394 -5.23 13.54 7.22
C GLU A 394 -5.64 13.13 8.63
N GLY A 395 -6.43 13.96 9.32
CA GLY A 395 -6.90 13.69 10.67
C GLY A 395 -7.89 12.53 10.76
N ILE A 396 -8.86 12.48 9.85
CA ILE A 396 -9.89 11.44 9.78
C ILE A 396 -9.26 10.08 9.47
N LEU A 397 -8.37 10.04 8.48
CA LEU A 397 -7.72 8.83 7.98
C LEU A 397 -6.40 8.50 8.71
N GLN A 398 -6.01 9.31 9.70
CA GLN A 398 -4.79 9.17 10.48
C GLN A 398 -3.50 8.98 9.64
N ILE A 399 -3.38 9.71 8.53
CA ILE A 399 -2.29 9.51 7.56
C ILE A 399 -1.03 10.23 8.03
N ARG A 400 -0.15 9.52 8.73
CA ARG A 400 1.16 10.06 9.17
C ARG A 400 2.08 10.53 8.04
N SER A 401 1.79 10.14 6.80
CA SER A 401 2.60 10.45 5.61
C SER A 401 1.97 11.52 4.71
N ALA A 402 0.98 12.27 5.20
CA ALA A 402 0.21 13.23 4.41
C ALA A 402 1.10 14.29 3.71
N ASN A 403 1.93 15.00 4.47
CA ASN A 403 2.86 16.00 3.92
C ASN A 403 3.78 15.40 2.83
N ARG A 404 4.26 14.17 3.05
CA ARG A 404 5.12 13.49 2.08
C ARG A 404 4.37 13.17 0.78
N ARG A 405 3.13 12.71 0.89
CA ARG A 405 2.26 12.39 -0.27
C ARG A 405 1.93 13.66 -1.04
N LEU A 406 1.66 14.76 -0.33
CA LEU A 406 1.48 16.07 -0.92
C LEU A 406 2.72 16.48 -1.75
N GLN A 407 3.91 16.41 -1.15
CA GLN A 407 5.18 16.72 -1.83
C GLN A 407 5.46 15.83 -3.04
N ALA A 408 5.15 14.53 -2.95
CA ALA A 408 5.31 13.61 -4.09
C ALA A 408 4.47 14.05 -5.30
N ARG A 409 3.37 14.77 -5.05
CA ARG A 409 2.50 15.32 -6.09
C ARG A 409 2.90 16.73 -6.53
N THR A 410 3.30 17.59 -5.59
CA THR A 410 3.56 19.01 -5.86
C THR A 410 4.94 19.29 -6.43
N LEU A 411 5.97 18.52 -6.03
CA LEU A 411 7.34 18.74 -6.53
C LEU A 411 7.49 18.55 -8.04
N PRO A 412 6.90 17.52 -8.70
CA PRO A 412 6.96 17.41 -10.16
C PRO A 412 6.34 18.61 -10.89
N ILE A 413 5.22 19.13 -10.38
CA ILE A 413 4.53 20.30 -10.95
C ILE A 413 5.40 21.55 -10.80
N TYR A 414 6.00 21.73 -9.62
CA TYR A 414 6.93 22.83 -9.38
C TYR A 414 8.17 22.74 -10.27
N ARG A 415 8.74 21.54 -10.41
CA ARG A 415 9.88 21.27 -11.29
C ARG A 415 9.60 21.66 -12.73
N GLN A 416 8.43 21.32 -13.27
CA GLN A 416 8.03 21.75 -14.62
C GLN A 416 8.00 23.27 -14.74
N THR A 417 7.49 23.97 -13.72
CA THR A 417 7.49 25.44 -13.68
C THR A 417 8.90 26.00 -13.67
N VAL A 418 9.80 25.43 -12.85
CA VAL A 418 11.21 25.79 -12.79
C VAL A 418 11.91 25.56 -14.13
N VAL A 419 11.70 24.42 -14.78
CA VAL A 419 12.29 24.12 -16.09
C VAL A 419 11.84 25.14 -17.14
N LYS A 420 10.53 25.48 -17.15
CA LYS A 420 9.98 26.50 -18.05
C LYS A 420 10.59 27.88 -17.78
N ALA A 421 10.69 28.28 -16.51
CA ALA A 421 11.34 29.53 -16.09
C ALA A 421 12.81 29.60 -16.52
N LEU A 422 13.59 28.55 -16.25
CA LEU A 422 15.02 28.50 -16.58
C LEU A 422 15.27 28.38 -18.08
N SER A 423 14.33 27.84 -18.86
CA SER A 423 14.44 27.81 -20.32
C SER A 423 14.40 29.20 -20.95
N GLN A 424 13.76 30.16 -20.29
CA GLN A 424 13.70 31.57 -20.70
C GLN A 424 14.85 32.41 -20.13
N ALA A 425 15.57 31.88 -19.14
CA ALA A 425 16.65 32.61 -18.48
C ALA A 425 17.84 32.85 -19.42
N GLY A 426 18.29 34.10 -19.51
CA GLY A 426 19.40 34.50 -20.37
C GLY A 426 19.06 34.67 -21.86
N GLU A 427 17.80 34.48 -22.25
CA GLU A 427 17.30 34.79 -23.59
C GLU A 427 16.96 36.28 -23.74
N GLU A 428 16.96 36.78 -24.98
CA GLU A 428 16.48 38.12 -25.28
C GLU A 428 14.97 38.22 -24.98
N GLY A 429 14.57 39.15 -24.11
CA GLY A 429 13.20 39.26 -23.63
C GLY A 429 12.86 38.40 -22.39
N ALA A 430 13.86 37.80 -21.74
CA ALA A 430 13.66 37.13 -20.45
C ALA A 430 13.01 38.08 -19.42
N PRO A 431 12.04 37.60 -18.60
CA PRO A 431 11.49 38.39 -17.52
C PRO A 431 12.60 38.88 -16.57
N PRO A 432 12.51 40.07 -15.96
CA PRO A 432 13.46 40.51 -14.94
C PRO A 432 13.63 39.45 -13.84
N SER A 433 14.85 39.28 -13.33
CA SER A 433 15.16 38.28 -12.30
C SER A 433 14.29 38.44 -11.04
N THR A 434 13.91 39.67 -10.67
CA THR A 434 12.94 39.94 -9.59
C THR A 434 11.55 39.35 -9.87
N GLN A 435 11.05 39.52 -11.10
CA GLN A 435 9.75 39.00 -11.51
C GLN A 435 9.77 37.47 -11.52
N MET A 436 10.83 36.86 -12.07
CA MET A 436 10.95 35.41 -12.11
C MET A 436 11.02 34.79 -10.71
N THR A 437 11.83 35.38 -9.83
CA THR A 437 11.88 34.98 -8.41
C THR A 437 10.50 35.09 -7.75
N GLY A 438 9.78 36.19 -7.98
CA GLY A 438 8.43 36.38 -7.46
C GLY A 438 7.46 35.31 -7.96
N LEU A 439 7.50 34.98 -9.25
CA LEU A 439 6.68 33.91 -9.85
C LEU A 439 6.98 32.54 -9.24
N LEU A 440 8.27 32.18 -9.10
CA LEU A 440 8.67 30.91 -8.51
C LEU A 440 8.34 30.83 -7.02
N ALA A 441 8.40 31.94 -6.29
CA ALA A 441 8.00 32.00 -4.88
C ALA A 441 6.48 31.85 -4.71
N ILE A 442 5.69 32.54 -5.54
CA ILE A 442 4.23 32.39 -5.57
C ILE A 442 3.87 30.95 -5.89
N ARG A 443 4.48 30.37 -6.93
CA ARG A 443 4.21 28.99 -7.33
C ARG A 443 4.56 27.98 -6.22
N ALA A 444 5.68 28.18 -5.52
CA ALA A 444 6.04 27.35 -4.38
C ALA A 444 4.98 27.44 -3.26
N GLY A 445 4.46 28.64 -2.99
CA GLY A 445 3.37 28.88 -2.04
C GLY A 445 2.05 28.22 -2.46
N GLU A 446 1.65 28.35 -3.73
CA GLU A 446 0.47 27.69 -4.31
C GLU A 446 0.53 26.17 -4.25
N LEU A 447 1.75 25.61 -4.20
CA LEU A 447 2.00 24.17 -4.12
C LEU A 447 2.38 23.71 -2.71
N ALA A 448 2.24 24.59 -1.71
CA ALA A 448 2.55 24.33 -0.31
C ALA A 448 3.97 23.74 -0.08
N LEU A 449 4.95 24.17 -0.88
CA LEU A 449 6.34 23.76 -0.76
C LEU A 449 7.08 24.65 0.23
N SER A 450 7.96 24.04 1.03
CA SER A 450 8.88 24.81 1.87
C SER A 450 9.95 25.53 1.03
N GLY A 451 10.52 26.60 1.56
CA GLY A 451 11.60 27.33 0.88
C GLY A 451 12.83 26.46 0.58
N ALA A 452 13.13 25.49 1.47
CA ALA A 452 14.23 24.56 1.28
C ALA A 452 13.98 23.59 0.10
N GLU A 453 12.75 23.09 -0.03
CA GLU A 453 12.37 22.17 -1.11
C GLU A 453 12.34 22.89 -2.46
N ALA A 454 11.74 24.08 -2.50
CA ALA A 454 11.72 24.91 -3.70
C ALA A 454 13.14 25.27 -4.17
N LYS A 455 14.01 25.70 -3.24
CA LYS A 455 15.42 25.98 -3.51
C LYS A 455 16.14 24.77 -4.10
N ALA A 456 15.95 23.59 -3.52
CA ALA A 456 16.64 22.40 -3.99
C ALA A 456 16.24 22.00 -5.41
N VAL A 457 14.94 21.99 -5.73
CA VAL A 457 14.45 21.73 -7.10
C VAL A 457 14.99 22.77 -8.07
N PHE A 458 15.01 24.04 -7.67
CA PHE A 458 15.54 25.11 -8.48
C PHE A 458 17.02 24.91 -8.83
N VAL A 459 17.85 24.64 -7.83
CA VAL A 459 19.31 24.44 -8.00
C VAL A 459 19.58 23.23 -8.90
N GLU A 460 18.87 22.12 -8.69
CA GLU A 460 19.01 20.90 -9.50
C GLU A 460 18.75 21.18 -10.99
N GLU A 461 17.61 21.80 -11.31
CA GLU A 461 17.27 22.11 -12.70
C GLU A 461 18.17 23.21 -13.28
N ALA A 462 18.63 24.16 -12.46
CA ALA A 462 19.56 25.20 -12.89
C ALA A 462 20.91 24.61 -13.32
N ARG A 463 21.40 23.60 -12.58
CA ARG A 463 22.60 22.85 -12.91
C ARG A 463 22.41 22.01 -14.16
N ARG A 464 21.31 21.25 -14.26
CA ARG A 464 20.99 20.44 -15.44
C ARG A 464 20.93 21.29 -16.71
N ARG A 465 20.38 22.50 -16.63
CA ARG A 465 20.36 23.45 -17.76
C ARG A 465 21.76 23.97 -18.11
N ALA A 466 22.59 24.29 -17.11
CA ALA A 466 23.97 24.72 -17.36
C ALA A 466 24.79 23.62 -18.04
N GLU A 467 24.68 22.38 -17.56
CA GLU A 467 25.30 21.20 -18.17
C GLU A 467 24.87 21.02 -19.62
N ALA A 468 23.56 21.11 -19.90
CA ALA A 468 23.03 21.02 -21.25
C ALA A 468 23.59 22.12 -22.19
N LEU A 469 23.65 23.37 -21.74
CA LEU A 469 24.19 24.47 -22.55
C LEU A 469 25.69 24.29 -22.84
N ILE A 470 26.48 23.85 -21.87
CA ILE A 470 27.91 23.58 -22.10
C ILE A 470 28.09 22.36 -23.02
N GLY A 471 27.30 21.31 -22.85
CA GLY A 471 27.28 20.15 -23.75
C GLY A 471 26.91 20.54 -25.19
N GLU A 472 25.91 21.40 -25.37
CA GLU A 472 25.53 21.97 -26.66
C GLU A 472 26.69 22.76 -27.32
N ALA A 473 27.39 23.60 -26.54
CA ALA A 473 28.56 24.35 -27.01
C ALA A 473 29.72 23.41 -27.42
N ALA A 474 30.01 22.42 -26.58
CA ALA A 474 31.03 21.41 -26.85
C ALA A 474 30.70 20.60 -28.12
N ALA A 475 29.46 20.14 -28.27
CA ALA A 475 29.02 19.42 -29.45
C ALA A 475 29.09 20.27 -30.73
N ALA A 476 28.73 21.55 -30.66
CA ALA A 476 28.89 22.48 -31.79
C ALA A 476 30.37 22.64 -32.19
N LYS A 477 31.27 22.76 -31.21
CA LYS A 477 32.73 22.84 -31.44
C LYS A 477 33.28 21.55 -32.07
N GLN A 478 32.86 20.38 -31.58
CA GLN A 478 33.26 19.08 -32.13
C GLN A 478 32.81 18.90 -33.59
N ARG A 479 31.67 19.49 -33.98
CA ARG A 479 31.20 19.53 -35.38
C ARG A 479 31.93 20.56 -36.26
N GLY A 480 32.92 21.28 -35.72
CA GLY A 480 33.65 22.32 -36.43
C GLY A 480 32.89 23.65 -36.58
N ASN A 481 31.75 23.82 -35.90
CA ASN A 481 30.96 25.05 -35.97
C ASN A 481 31.33 26.00 -34.81
N ALA A 482 32.44 26.72 -34.98
CA ALA A 482 32.99 27.63 -33.96
C ALA A 482 32.04 28.79 -33.61
N ASP A 483 31.33 29.32 -34.60
CA ASP A 483 30.39 30.43 -34.40
C ASP A 483 29.18 29.99 -33.57
N ALA A 484 28.61 28.83 -33.87
CA ALA A 484 27.52 28.28 -33.07
C ALA A 484 27.98 27.94 -31.64
N ALA A 485 29.18 27.36 -31.48
CA ALA A 485 29.73 27.04 -30.17
C ALA A 485 29.93 28.32 -29.32
N THR A 486 30.45 29.38 -29.94
CA THR A 486 30.65 30.68 -29.28
C THR A 486 29.31 31.36 -28.95
N ALA A 487 28.32 31.25 -29.83
CA ALA A 487 26.97 31.76 -29.56
C ALA A 487 26.33 31.05 -28.35
N VAL A 488 26.45 29.72 -28.24
CA VAL A 488 25.96 28.97 -27.09
C VAL A 488 26.73 29.33 -25.81
N LEU A 489 28.05 29.52 -25.86
CA LEU A 489 28.81 29.99 -24.68
C LEU A 489 28.34 31.37 -24.20
N ARG A 490 28.10 32.32 -25.11
CA ARG A 490 27.55 33.64 -24.73
C ARG A 490 26.20 33.49 -24.04
N LYS A 491 25.36 32.58 -24.54
CA LYS A 491 24.09 32.23 -23.90
C LYS A 491 24.28 31.63 -22.51
N THR A 492 25.25 30.73 -22.31
CA THR A 492 25.61 30.21 -20.98
C THR A 492 26.07 31.32 -20.03
N VAL A 493 26.83 32.29 -20.52
CA VAL A 493 27.24 33.48 -19.74
C VAL A 493 26.04 34.34 -19.34
N SER A 494 25.14 34.65 -20.29
CA SER A 494 23.92 35.40 -19.99
C SER A 494 23.04 34.66 -18.98
N TYR A 495 22.89 33.34 -19.16
CA TYR A 495 22.16 32.47 -18.25
C TYR A 495 22.73 32.48 -16.84
N THR A 496 24.05 32.30 -16.69
CA THR A 496 24.72 32.30 -15.37
C THR A 496 24.64 33.64 -14.67
N SER A 497 24.84 34.75 -15.40
CA SER A 497 24.66 36.09 -14.83
C SER A 497 23.24 36.28 -14.33
N TYR A 498 22.25 35.91 -15.14
CA TYR A 498 20.84 35.98 -14.77
C TYR A 498 20.52 35.12 -13.55
N LEU A 499 21.07 33.90 -13.49
CA LEU A 499 20.89 32.99 -12.37
C LEU A 499 21.46 33.57 -11.07
N GLY A 500 22.64 34.19 -11.11
CA GLY A 500 23.23 34.82 -9.94
C GLY A 500 22.37 35.95 -9.37
N GLU A 501 21.75 36.75 -10.25
CA GLU A 501 20.77 37.74 -9.81
C GLU A 501 19.50 37.13 -9.24
N LEU A 502 18.99 36.05 -9.86
CA LEU A 502 17.80 35.37 -9.39
C LEU A 502 18.04 34.79 -7.98
N LEU A 503 19.18 34.13 -7.78
CA LEU A 503 19.59 33.56 -6.50
C LEU A 503 19.78 34.64 -5.42
N SER A 504 20.41 35.77 -5.74
CA SER A 504 20.59 36.86 -4.76
C SER A 504 19.27 37.52 -4.36
N LYS A 505 18.28 37.52 -5.25
CA LYS A 505 16.93 38.08 -5.02
C LYS A 505 15.95 37.08 -4.39
N SER A 506 16.29 35.79 -4.36
CA SER A 506 15.41 34.70 -3.88
C SER A 506 15.09 34.74 -2.38
N GLY A 507 15.92 35.43 -1.58
CA GLY A 507 15.85 35.38 -0.12
C GLY A 507 16.29 34.02 0.46
N TRP A 508 16.80 33.10 -0.36
CA TRP A 508 17.37 31.82 0.08
C TRP A 508 18.78 31.94 0.66
N GLU A 509 19.43 33.07 0.44
CA GLU A 509 20.82 33.34 0.79
C GLU A 509 20.95 34.69 1.50
N SER A 510 22.11 34.92 2.12
CA SER A 510 22.41 36.20 2.74
C SER A 510 22.27 37.34 1.71
N PRO A 511 21.58 38.45 2.04
CA PRO A 511 21.43 39.60 1.14
C PRO A 511 22.76 40.22 0.68
N SER A 512 23.86 39.92 1.40
CA SER A 512 25.21 40.40 1.10
C SER A 512 25.99 39.52 0.12
N ALA A 513 25.46 38.36 -0.29
CA ALA A 513 26.16 37.45 -1.17
C ALA A 513 26.24 38.01 -2.60
N GLN A 514 27.45 38.03 -3.16
CA GLN A 514 27.68 38.49 -4.53
C GLN A 514 27.07 37.49 -5.52
N PRO A 515 26.35 37.94 -6.59
CA PRO A 515 25.74 37.06 -7.59
C PRO A 515 26.69 36.02 -8.17
N SER A 516 27.94 36.41 -8.50
CA SER A 516 28.94 35.49 -9.05
C SER A 516 29.36 34.41 -8.06
N ALA A 517 29.49 34.76 -6.77
CA ALA A 517 29.84 33.80 -5.72
C ALA A 517 28.73 32.77 -5.51
N LEU A 518 27.46 33.18 -5.61
CA LEU A 518 26.33 32.26 -5.56
C LEU A 518 26.33 31.29 -6.75
N VAL A 519 26.58 31.78 -7.96
CA VAL A 519 26.65 30.91 -9.14
C VAL A 519 27.81 29.93 -9.02
N GLU A 520 28.97 30.38 -8.55
CA GLU A 520 30.11 29.50 -8.29
C GLU A 520 29.78 28.46 -7.20
N GLN A 521 29.08 28.85 -6.13
CA GLN A 521 28.66 27.93 -5.09
C GLN A 521 27.74 26.82 -5.63
N TYR A 522 26.82 27.15 -6.54
CA TYR A 522 25.77 26.23 -6.99
C TYR A 522 26.06 25.48 -8.30
N LEU A 523 26.91 26.05 -9.16
CA LEU A 523 27.17 25.51 -10.49
C LEU A 523 28.63 25.10 -10.72
N ALA A 524 29.51 25.20 -9.73
CA ALA A 524 30.89 24.72 -9.89
C ALA A 524 30.95 23.21 -10.16
N ALA A 525 32.01 22.78 -10.84
CA ALA A 525 32.35 21.38 -11.05
C ALA A 525 31.20 20.55 -11.69
N LEU A 526 30.76 20.98 -12.87
CA LEU A 526 29.71 20.28 -13.63
C LEU A 526 30.17 18.91 -14.12
N GLY A 527 29.25 17.94 -14.14
CA GLY A 527 29.53 16.53 -14.45
C GLY A 527 29.60 16.23 -15.95
N LEU A 528 30.42 16.96 -16.70
CA LEU A 528 30.56 16.79 -18.16
C LEU A 528 31.39 15.55 -18.51
N SER A 529 31.15 14.96 -19.69
CA SER A 529 32.04 13.91 -20.20
C SER A 529 33.46 14.45 -20.47
N GLU A 530 34.46 13.56 -20.49
CA GLU A 530 35.87 13.95 -20.75
C GLU A 530 36.02 14.66 -22.11
N ASP A 531 35.22 14.28 -23.11
CA ASP A 531 35.23 14.89 -24.44
C ASP A 531 34.53 16.25 -24.48
N GLU A 532 33.38 16.37 -23.80
CA GLU A 532 32.66 17.65 -23.70
C GLU A 532 33.45 18.67 -22.89
N GLY A 533 34.03 18.24 -21.78
CA GLY A 533 34.85 19.07 -20.92
C GLY A 533 36.08 19.63 -21.64
N ARG A 534 36.82 18.77 -22.36
CA ARG A 534 37.98 19.20 -23.16
C ARG A 534 37.57 20.16 -24.28
N ALA A 535 36.48 19.86 -24.99
CA ALA A 535 35.97 20.72 -26.06
C ALA A 535 35.54 22.10 -25.52
N ALA A 536 34.83 22.13 -24.38
CA ALA A 536 34.41 23.37 -23.73
C ALA A 536 35.59 24.21 -23.23
N GLN A 537 36.67 23.58 -22.75
CA GLN A 537 37.88 24.29 -22.33
C GLN A 537 38.68 24.87 -23.47
N SER A 538 38.85 24.11 -24.55
CA SER A 538 39.46 24.62 -25.80
C SER A 538 38.68 25.83 -26.30
N LEU A 539 37.34 25.75 -26.30
CA LEU A 539 36.47 26.85 -26.70
C LEU A 539 36.63 28.09 -25.79
N LEU A 540 36.74 27.90 -24.47
CA LEU A 540 36.95 29.01 -23.52
C LEU A 540 38.32 29.68 -23.70
N ALA A 541 39.36 28.91 -24.02
CA ALA A 541 40.70 29.43 -24.31
C ALA A 541 40.74 30.23 -25.63
N GLU A 542 39.96 29.82 -26.61
CA GLU A 542 39.88 30.45 -27.94
C GLU A 542 38.93 31.65 -28.01
N ALA A 543 38.12 31.89 -26.98
CA ALA A 543 37.11 32.96 -26.93
C ALA A 543 37.48 34.08 -25.93
N PRO A 544 38.58 34.84 -26.14
CA PRO A 544 39.01 35.92 -25.25
C PRO A 544 38.02 37.10 -25.18
N ALA A 545 37.04 37.13 -26.10
CA ALA A 545 35.95 38.10 -26.12
C ALA A 545 34.88 37.86 -25.03
N ILE A 546 34.96 36.77 -24.27
CA ILE A 546 34.09 36.55 -23.10
C ILE A 546 34.63 37.39 -21.93
N ALA A 547 33.77 38.21 -21.32
CA ALA A 547 34.15 39.09 -20.22
C ALA A 547 34.84 38.33 -19.07
N ALA A 548 35.86 38.92 -18.44
CA ALA A 548 36.65 38.28 -17.39
C ALA A 548 35.82 37.68 -16.22
N PRO A 549 34.76 38.33 -15.70
CA PRO A 549 33.92 37.75 -14.65
C PRO A 549 33.19 36.48 -15.11
N ALA A 550 32.70 36.48 -16.35
CA ALA A 550 32.02 35.33 -16.94
C ALA A 550 32.99 34.18 -17.22
N SER A 551 34.23 34.49 -17.61
CA SER A 551 35.28 33.48 -17.76
C SER A 551 35.61 32.78 -16.45
N ASN A 552 35.54 33.46 -15.30
CA ASN A 552 35.81 32.83 -13.99
C ASN A 552 34.71 31.84 -13.60
N VAL A 553 33.44 32.20 -13.80
CA VAL A 553 32.30 31.30 -13.55
C VAL A 553 32.35 30.07 -14.46
N LEU A 554 32.60 30.26 -15.76
CA LEU A 554 32.75 29.14 -16.70
C LEU A 554 33.96 28.26 -16.36
N ARG A 555 35.08 28.84 -15.93
CA ARG A 555 36.23 28.05 -15.42
C ARG A 555 35.83 27.25 -14.21
N SER A 556 35.11 27.84 -13.25
CA SER A 556 34.61 27.17 -12.05
C SER A 556 33.73 25.96 -12.37
N MET A 557 32.83 26.10 -13.34
CA MET A 557 32.00 25.00 -13.88
C MET A 557 32.85 23.89 -14.50
N LEU A 558 33.90 24.24 -15.24
CA LEU A 558 34.77 23.31 -15.98
C LEU A 558 35.95 22.77 -15.16
N THR A 559 36.03 23.06 -13.86
CA THR A 559 37.18 22.71 -13.00
C THR A 559 37.51 21.21 -12.98
N LEU A 560 36.51 20.34 -13.12
CA LEU A 560 36.72 18.89 -13.19
C LEU A 560 37.41 18.45 -14.47
N SER A 561 37.24 19.20 -15.55
CA SER A 561 37.84 18.90 -16.85
C SER A 561 39.21 19.55 -17.04
N ASP A 562 39.66 20.41 -16.11
CA ASP A 562 40.84 21.26 -16.28
C ASP A 562 42.12 20.44 -16.25
N ALA A 563 42.87 20.44 -17.36
CA ALA A 563 44.12 19.71 -17.46
C ALA A 563 45.16 20.20 -16.45
N SER A 564 45.17 21.50 -16.11
CA SER A 564 46.11 22.09 -15.15
C SER A 564 45.86 21.61 -13.71
N LEU A 565 44.62 21.19 -13.41
CA LEU A 565 44.22 20.68 -12.10
C LEU A 565 44.26 19.14 -12.03
N ALA A 566 44.69 18.44 -13.08
CA ALA A 566 44.63 16.97 -13.14
C ALA A 566 45.44 16.30 -12.01
N ASP A 567 46.64 16.78 -11.73
CA ASP A 567 47.50 16.24 -10.67
C ASP A 567 46.95 16.56 -9.27
N ALA A 568 46.38 17.75 -9.08
CA ALA A 568 45.72 18.13 -7.83
C ALA A 568 44.47 17.27 -7.58
N ARG A 569 43.63 17.04 -8.60
CA ARG A 569 42.48 16.14 -8.53
C ARG A 569 42.91 14.72 -8.21
N LYS A 570 43.94 14.21 -8.89
CA LYS A 570 44.46 12.85 -8.64
C LYS A 570 44.92 12.69 -7.19
N ARG A 571 45.73 13.62 -6.66
CA ARG A 571 46.17 13.61 -5.25
C ARG A 571 45.00 13.65 -4.27
N TYR A 572 43.99 14.48 -4.56
CA TYR A 572 42.80 14.59 -3.71
C TYR A 572 41.97 13.30 -3.73
N ILE A 573 41.76 12.70 -4.91
CA ILE A 573 41.07 11.40 -5.05
C ILE A 573 41.84 10.30 -4.31
N GLU A 574 43.17 10.24 -4.46
CA GLU A 574 44.00 9.28 -3.71
C GLU A 574 43.89 9.47 -2.19
N SER A 575 43.75 10.72 -1.73
CA SER A 575 43.54 11.05 -0.31
C SER A 575 42.13 10.68 0.17
N LEU A 576 41.10 10.87 -0.67
CA LEU A 576 39.74 10.41 -0.41
C LEU A 576 39.69 8.87 -0.32
N ASP A 577 40.31 8.17 -1.26
CA ASP A 577 40.38 6.71 -1.26
C ASP A 577 41.10 6.17 -0.01
N ALA A 578 42.20 6.81 0.39
CA ALA A 578 42.89 6.48 1.63
C ALA A 578 42.00 6.69 2.87
N LEU A 579 41.34 7.85 2.97
CA LEU A 579 40.40 8.17 4.04
C LEU A 579 39.27 7.14 4.15
N LEU A 580 38.62 6.82 3.03
CA LEU A 580 37.51 5.87 2.97
C LEU A 580 37.95 4.44 3.36
N LYS A 581 39.18 4.06 3.00
CA LYS A 581 39.75 2.75 3.34
C LYS A 581 40.15 2.64 4.81
N GLU A 582 40.65 3.73 5.41
CA GLU A 582 41.01 3.78 6.83
C GLU A 582 39.78 3.79 7.74
N GLY A 583 38.68 4.42 7.30
CA GLY A 583 37.42 4.48 8.04
C GLY A 583 37.45 5.37 9.29
N ASP A 584 38.53 6.12 9.52
CA ASP A 584 38.63 7.13 10.58
C ASP A 584 38.31 8.52 9.99
N PHE A 585 37.11 9.02 10.29
CA PHE A 585 36.62 10.32 9.81
C PHE A 585 36.77 11.44 10.85
N GLY A 586 37.74 11.32 11.76
CA GLY A 586 38.03 12.32 12.77
C GLY A 586 38.57 13.64 12.21
N ALA A 587 38.66 14.66 13.09
CA ALA A 587 39.08 16.01 12.72
C ALA A 587 40.46 16.07 12.05
N LYS A 588 41.42 15.26 12.51
CA LYS A 588 42.77 15.17 11.92
C LYS A 588 42.75 14.66 10.47
N ALA A 589 41.88 13.69 10.19
CA ALA A 589 41.71 13.15 8.84
C ALA A 589 41.11 14.22 7.92
N GLY A 590 40.15 14.99 8.42
CA GLY A 590 39.59 16.15 7.71
C GLY A 590 40.62 17.26 7.45
N GLU A 591 41.51 17.54 8.39
CA GLU A 591 42.61 18.51 8.20
C GLU A 591 43.63 18.02 7.14
N SER A 592 44.01 16.74 7.19
CA SER A 592 44.90 16.15 6.19
C SER A 592 44.27 16.14 4.79
N LEU A 593 42.98 15.78 4.71
CA LEU A 593 42.22 15.82 3.46
C LEU A 593 42.13 17.26 2.93
N GLN A 594 41.88 18.24 3.80
CA GLN A 594 41.85 19.65 3.42
C GLN A 594 43.19 20.11 2.82
N ALA A 595 44.30 19.75 3.47
CA ALA A 595 45.65 20.10 3.01
C ALA A 595 45.97 19.49 1.63
N SER A 596 45.49 18.27 1.36
CA SER A 596 45.64 17.63 0.04
C SER A 596 44.87 18.34 -1.08
N ALA A 597 43.95 19.23 -0.70
CA ALA A 597 42.99 19.89 -1.57
C ALA A 597 43.26 21.39 -1.73
N ASP A 598 44.35 21.93 -1.17
CA ASP A 598 44.61 23.38 -1.18
C ASP A 598 44.73 23.96 -2.59
N ASP A 599 45.19 23.14 -3.56
CA ASP A 599 45.30 23.51 -4.97
C ASP A 599 43.98 23.37 -5.75
N LEU A 600 42.90 22.86 -5.13
CA LEU A 600 41.62 22.64 -5.78
C LEU A 600 40.59 23.73 -5.43
N PRO A 601 39.85 24.25 -6.43
CA PRO A 601 38.70 25.10 -6.20
C PRO A 601 37.67 24.45 -5.28
N ILE A 602 36.97 25.25 -4.47
CA ILE A 602 35.98 24.78 -3.48
C ILE A 602 34.95 23.84 -4.11
N GLY A 603 34.36 24.22 -5.25
CA GLY A 603 33.34 23.40 -5.91
C GLY A 603 33.86 22.05 -6.42
N ALA A 604 35.10 21.99 -6.92
CA ALA A 604 35.72 20.74 -7.33
C ALA A 604 35.91 19.79 -6.14
N ARG A 605 36.35 20.32 -5.00
CA ARG A 605 36.48 19.55 -3.76
C ARG A 605 35.15 19.02 -3.27
N GLN A 606 34.13 19.88 -3.22
CA GLN A 606 32.79 19.50 -2.79
C GLN A 606 32.20 18.40 -3.68
N LYS A 607 32.34 18.53 -5.01
CA LYS A 607 31.84 17.53 -5.95
C LYS A 607 32.58 16.19 -5.83
N LEU A 608 33.92 16.20 -5.79
CA LEU A 608 34.71 14.99 -5.61
C LEU A 608 34.45 14.32 -4.25
N GLY A 609 34.29 15.10 -3.18
CA GLY A 609 33.90 14.59 -1.87
C GLY A 609 32.50 13.99 -1.87
N LEU A 610 31.54 14.61 -2.58
CA LEU A 610 30.17 14.10 -2.72
C LEU A 610 30.14 12.78 -3.51
N ASP A 611 30.89 12.69 -4.60
CA ASP A 611 31.02 11.47 -5.40
C ASP A 611 31.67 10.35 -4.59
N ALA A 612 32.71 10.65 -3.82
CA ALA A 612 33.35 9.71 -2.90
C ALA A 612 32.40 9.25 -1.77
N TYR A 613 31.61 10.16 -1.21
CA TYR A 613 30.61 9.85 -0.18
C TYR A 613 29.56 8.86 -0.71
N TYR A 614 28.98 9.13 -1.89
CA TYR A 614 27.97 8.24 -2.45
C TYR A 614 28.54 6.94 -3.02
N GLY A 615 29.76 6.96 -3.56
CA GLY A 615 30.49 5.74 -3.91
C GLY A 615 30.71 4.84 -2.70
N TRP A 616 31.16 5.41 -1.58
CA TRP A 616 31.31 4.69 -0.32
C TRP A 616 29.98 4.12 0.20
N LEU A 617 28.89 4.90 0.16
CA LEU A 617 27.57 4.40 0.53
C LEU A 617 27.14 3.23 -0.36
N LEU A 618 27.41 3.28 -1.66
CA LEU A 618 27.11 2.20 -2.59
C LEU A 618 27.94 0.94 -2.28
N ASP A 619 29.24 1.09 -2.05
CA ASP A 619 30.15 0.00 -1.68
C ASP A 619 29.70 -0.69 -0.39
N LEU A 620 29.24 0.07 0.60
CA LEU A 620 28.65 -0.49 1.83
C LEU A 620 27.43 -1.36 1.55
N THR A 621 26.65 -1.03 0.52
CA THR A 621 25.51 -1.85 0.12
C THR A 621 25.95 -3.08 -0.65
N GLU A 622 26.91 -2.99 -1.56
CA GLU A 622 27.30 -4.06 -2.48
C GLU A 622 28.33 -5.04 -1.92
N GLY A 623 28.98 -4.69 -0.79
CA GLY A 623 29.97 -5.54 -0.13
C GLY A 623 29.44 -6.94 0.23
N PRO A 624 30.29 -7.98 0.17
CA PRO A 624 29.91 -9.34 0.56
C PRO A 624 29.43 -9.32 2.01
N GLU A 625 28.23 -9.84 2.27
CA GLU A 625 27.78 -10.03 3.64
C GLU A 625 28.82 -10.88 4.38
N PRO A 626 29.37 -10.40 5.51
CA PRO A 626 30.34 -11.18 6.27
C PRO A 626 29.66 -12.51 6.64
N LYS A 627 30.17 -13.62 6.11
CA LYS A 627 29.71 -14.94 6.51
C LYS A 627 29.97 -15.06 8.01
N ALA A 628 28.91 -15.09 8.80
CA ALA A 628 29.01 -15.39 10.21
C ALA A 628 29.71 -16.75 10.33
N ALA A 629 30.81 -16.81 11.09
CA ALA A 629 31.39 -18.08 11.48
C ALA A 629 30.33 -18.87 12.25
N GLU A 630 30.12 -20.14 11.91
CA GLU A 630 29.13 -20.99 12.57
C GLU A 630 29.36 -20.99 14.09
N GLY A 631 28.43 -20.40 14.85
CA GLY A 631 28.42 -20.43 16.32
C GLY A 631 28.77 -19.10 17.03
N GLU A 632 29.19 -18.05 16.34
CA GLU A 632 29.37 -16.72 16.95
C GLU A 632 28.11 -15.85 16.78
N ALA A 633 27.75 -15.10 17.83
CA ALA A 633 26.71 -14.08 17.72
C ALA A 633 27.11 -13.09 16.61
N PRO A 634 26.22 -12.76 15.66
CA PRO A 634 26.58 -11.89 14.55
C PRO A 634 27.07 -10.56 15.12
N PRO A 635 28.30 -10.10 14.77
CA PRO A 635 28.78 -8.79 15.22
C PRO A 635 27.79 -7.69 14.84
N THR A 636 27.83 -6.55 15.53
CA THR A 636 27.16 -5.32 15.06
C THR A 636 27.40 -5.20 13.56
N THR A 637 26.32 -5.13 12.78
CA THR A 637 26.39 -5.28 11.32
C THR A 637 27.32 -4.19 10.80
N PRO A 638 28.25 -4.51 9.87
CA PRO A 638 29.16 -3.53 9.29
C PRO A 638 28.44 -2.28 8.81
N LEU A 639 27.22 -2.43 8.29
CA LEU A 639 26.39 -1.34 7.77
C LEU A 639 25.88 -0.38 8.85
N GLU A 640 25.48 -0.86 10.03
CA GLU A 640 24.96 0.00 11.10
C GLU A 640 26.09 0.85 11.70
N THR A 641 27.21 0.21 12.03
CA THR A 641 28.43 0.88 12.50
C THR A 641 29.02 1.83 11.44
N ALA A 642 28.94 1.45 10.15
CA ALA A 642 29.35 2.33 9.07
C ALA A 642 28.42 3.54 8.93
N LEU A 643 27.10 3.40 9.11
CA LEU A 643 26.16 4.52 9.02
C LEU A 643 26.31 5.54 10.16
N ASP A 644 26.70 5.10 11.34
CA ASP A 644 27.11 6.02 12.42
C ASP A 644 28.32 6.87 12.01
N SER A 645 29.17 6.33 11.13
CA SER A 645 30.33 7.01 10.56
C SER A 645 29.96 7.92 9.37
N ALA A 646 28.77 7.79 8.79
CA ALA A 646 28.35 8.61 7.64
C ALA A 646 28.20 10.10 7.98
N ALA A 647 27.72 10.43 9.18
CA ALA A 647 27.67 11.82 9.65
C ALA A 647 29.08 12.40 9.86
N GLN A 648 30.01 11.58 10.38
CA GLN A 648 31.40 11.96 10.58
C GLN A 648 32.12 12.16 9.24
N LEU A 649 31.92 11.25 8.29
CA LEU A 649 32.45 11.39 6.92
C LEU A 649 31.97 12.67 6.26
N ARG A 650 30.67 13.00 6.32
CA ARG A 650 30.16 14.26 5.74
C ARG A 650 30.77 15.50 6.40
N SER A 651 30.93 15.47 7.72
CA SER A 651 31.60 16.53 8.46
C SER A 651 33.08 16.67 8.04
N CYS A 652 33.79 15.54 7.93
CA CYS A 652 35.18 15.46 7.46
C CYS A 652 35.34 16.03 6.04
N LEU A 653 34.41 15.69 5.14
CA LEU A 653 34.35 16.18 3.76
C LEU A 653 33.84 17.63 3.65
N LYS A 654 33.38 18.23 4.74
CA LYS A 654 32.74 19.57 4.78
C LYS A 654 31.59 19.71 3.77
N LEU A 655 30.85 18.64 3.55
CA LEU A 655 29.69 18.66 2.66
C LEU A 655 28.58 19.46 3.35
N GLN A 656 28.21 20.60 2.77
CA GLN A 656 27.07 21.37 3.27
C GLN A 656 25.78 20.56 3.03
N SER A 657 24.77 20.73 3.88
CA SER A 657 23.46 20.05 3.69
C SER A 657 22.84 20.34 2.31
N ILE A 658 23.10 21.53 1.77
CA ILE A 658 22.71 21.93 0.42
C ILE A 658 23.53 21.21 -0.66
N SER A 659 24.83 21.00 -0.45
CA SER A 659 25.70 20.22 -1.33
C SER A 659 25.34 18.72 -1.32
N VAL A 660 24.90 18.20 -0.17
CA VAL A 660 24.31 16.84 -0.08
C VAL A 660 22.95 16.80 -0.78
N GLY A 661 22.20 17.90 -0.72
CA GLY A 661 20.97 18.11 -1.47
C GLY A 661 21.15 18.25 -2.99
N GLU A 662 22.37 18.36 -3.52
CA GLU A 662 22.65 18.39 -4.97
C GLU A 662 22.26 17.10 -5.70
N LEU A 663 21.90 16.03 -4.98
CA LEU A 663 21.52 14.76 -5.57
C LEU A 663 20.20 14.26 -5.02
N TYR A 664 19.10 14.94 -5.35
CA TYR A 664 17.79 14.26 -5.38
C TYR A 664 17.81 13.04 -6.33
N THR A 665 18.79 12.96 -7.24
CA THR A 665 19.12 11.77 -8.05
C THR A 665 19.75 10.61 -7.27
N ASN A 666 20.38 10.83 -6.11
CA ASN A 666 20.93 9.75 -5.28
C ASN A 666 20.00 9.32 -4.13
N THR A 667 18.73 9.73 -4.18
CA THR A 667 17.67 9.12 -3.36
C THR A 667 17.61 7.60 -3.55
N GLU A 668 18.03 7.08 -4.70
CA GLU A 668 18.16 5.64 -4.95
C GLU A 668 19.23 4.99 -4.07
N VAL A 669 20.39 5.63 -3.86
CA VAL A 669 21.44 5.12 -2.98
C VAL A 669 20.98 5.17 -1.52
N ASP A 670 20.37 6.27 -1.08
CA ASP A 670 19.80 6.38 0.27
C ASP A 670 18.69 5.32 0.50
N ASN A 671 17.80 5.14 -0.49
CA ASN A 671 16.76 4.10 -0.46
C ASN A 671 17.39 2.70 -0.40
N LEU A 672 18.43 2.43 -1.19
CA LEU A 672 19.13 1.15 -1.23
C LEU A 672 19.79 0.84 0.12
N VAL A 673 20.50 1.81 0.69
CA VAL A 673 21.15 1.74 2.00
C VAL A 673 20.12 1.47 3.09
N LEU A 674 19.07 2.28 3.19
CA LEU A 674 18.02 2.10 4.19
C LEU A 674 17.25 0.80 3.98
N SER A 675 17.06 0.34 2.73
CA SER A 675 16.43 -0.95 2.43
C SER A 675 17.26 -2.13 2.90
N LYS A 676 18.57 -2.11 2.66
CA LYS A 676 19.45 -3.17 3.15
C LYS A 676 19.56 -3.16 4.67
N LEU A 677 19.68 -1.98 5.28
CA LEU A 677 19.68 -1.85 6.75
C LEU A 677 18.37 -2.38 7.35
N SER A 678 17.22 -2.03 6.77
CA SER A 678 15.92 -2.50 7.25
C SER A 678 15.78 -4.02 7.12
N ALA A 679 16.24 -4.61 6.00
CA ALA A 679 16.27 -6.07 5.84
C ALA A 679 17.15 -6.75 6.91
N GLN A 680 18.35 -6.21 7.17
CA GLN A 680 19.28 -6.72 8.19
C GLN A 680 18.71 -6.61 9.61
N LEU A 681 18.07 -5.48 9.94
CA LEU A 681 17.45 -5.28 11.25
C LEU A 681 16.26 -6.22 11.44
N ARG A 682 15.42 -6.46 10.42
CA ARG A 682 14.29 -7.41 10.52
C ARG A 682 14.75 -8.86 10.72
N ALA A 683 15.83 -9.27 10.06
CA ALA A 683 16.38 -10.63 10.20
C ALA A 683 16.84 -10.97 11.63
N ARG A 684 17.14 -9.96 12.46
CA ARG A 684 17.62 -10.12 13.84
C ARG A 684 16.51 -10.26 14.90
N ALA A 685 15.23 -10.21 14.49
CA ALA A 685 14.07 -10.14 15.37
C ALA A 685 14.14 -9.12 16.55
N PRO A 686 14.68 -7.88 16.39
CA PRO A 686 14.59 -6.87 17.44
C PRO A 686 13.13 -6.41 17.60
N PRO A 687 12.73 -5.90 18.78
CA PRO A 687 11.39 -5.34 18.95
C PRO A 687 11.17 -4.20 17.94
N PRO A 688 10.01 -4.12 17.26
CA PRO A 688 9.74 -3.15 16.19
C PRO A 688 10.05 -1.68 16.53
N PRO A 689 9.81 -1.17 17.76
CA PRO A 689 10.15 0.19 18.12
C PRO A 689 11.65 0.51 18.02
N ALA A 690 12.52 -0.43 18.40
CA ALA A 690 13.97 -0.25 18.36
C ALA A 690 14.50 -0.25 16.91
N VAL A 691 13.90 -1.06 16.04
CA VAL A 691 14.20 -1.06 14.59
C VAL A 691 13.84 0.29 13.98
N LEU A 692 12.68 0.83 14.32
CA LEU A 692 12.20 2.10 13.78
C LEU A 692 13.08 3.28 14.23
N GLU A 693 13.47 3.31 15.51
CA GLU A 693 14.38 4.34 16.05
C GLU A 693 15.75 4.30 15.37
N ARG A 694 16.34 3.11 15.21
CA ARG A 694 17.62 2.92 14.53
C ARG A 694 17.56 3.35 13.07
N LEU A 695 16.49 2.99 12.37
CA LEU A 695 16.29 3.41 10.99
C LEU A 695 16.08 4.93 10.86
N GLN A 696 15.40 5.57 11.81
CA GLN A 696 15.26 7.03 11.87
C GLN A 696 16.59 7.73 12.17
N ASN A 697 17.42 7.14 13.03
CA ASN A 697 18.78 7.63 13.27
C ASN A 697 19.64 7.51 12.01
N ALA A 698 19.55 6.40 11.28
CA ALA A 698 20.23 6.21 10.00
C ALA A 698 19.75 7.20 8.92
N GLU A 699 18.44 7.43 8.80
CA GLU A 699 17.86 8.43 7.89
C GLU A 699 18.43 9.84 8.20
N ARG A 700 18.53 10.21 9.48
CA ARG A 700 19.17 11.46 9.92
C ARG A 700 20.68 11.48 9.64
N ALA A 701 21.38 10.36 9.88
CA ALA A 701 22.82 10.22 9.67
C ALA A 701 23.23 10.27 8.18
N LEU A 702 22.31 9.91 7.28
CA LEU A 702 22.44 10.12 5.83
C LEU A 702 22.04 11.55 5.41
N ALA A 703 21.31 12.29 6.27
CA ALA A 703 20.41 13.38 5.87
C ALA A 703 19.64 13.02 4.60
N ALA A 704 19.18 11.76 4.54
CA ALA A 704 18.31 11.30 3.49
C ALA A 704 17.05 12.17 3.47
N ARG A 705 16.45 12.32 2.30
CA ARG A 705 15.19 13.05 2.15
C ARG A 705 14.16 12.51 3.16
N PRO A 706 13.44 13.37 3.90
CA PRO A 706 12.40 12.92 4.81
C PRO A 706 11.43 11.94 4.16
N GLY A 707 11.37 10.72 4.71
CA GLY A 707 10.46 9.67 4.29
C GLY A 707 11.09 8.55 3.45
N VAL A 708 12.33 8.64 2.99
CA VAL A 708 13.02 7.51 2.30
C VAL A 708 12.86 6.23 3.14
N LEU A 709 13.00 6.33 4.47
CA LEU A 709 12.71 5.24 5.40
C LEU A 709 11.27 4.70 5.28
N ALA A 710 10.26 5.56 5.30
CA ALA A 710 8.87 5.15 5.19
C ALA A 710 8.50 4.54 3.83
N GLN A 711 9.30 4.77 2.77
CA GLN A 711 9.12 4.09 1.48
C GLN A 711 9.76 2.71 1.51
N VAL A 712 10.96 2.61 2.05
CA VAL A 712 11.65 1.34 2.27
C VAL A 712 10.81 0.39 3.12
N LEU A 713 10.27 0.87 4.25
CA LEU A 713 9.42 0.05 5.13
C LEU A 713 8.18 -0.45 4.39
N ARG A 714 7.52 0.41 3.59
CA ARG A 714 6.37 0.01 2.76
C ARG A 714 6.74 -1.03 1.70
N GLN A 715 7.87 -0.85 1.02
CA GLN A 715 8.34 -1.80 0.00
C GLN A 715 8.71 -3.17 0.60
N LEU A 716 9.18 -3.18 1.85
CA LEU A 716 9.50 -4.41 2.57
C LEU A 716 8.27 -5.06 3.23
N ASP A 717 7.21 -4.31 3.52
CA ASP A 717 5.94 -4.86 4.01
C ASP A 717 5.08 -5.42 2.87
N ALA A 718 5.35 -5.01 1.62
CA ALA A 718 4.68 -5.50 0.42
C ALA A 718 5.33 -6.75 -0.21
N LYS A 719 6.52 -7.13 0.25
CA LYS A 719 7.25 -8.35 -0.15
C LYS A 719 7.14 -9.39 0.95
#